data_AF-A0A2G6LSM2-F1
#
_entry.id   AF-A0A2G6LSM2-F1
#
_cell.length_a   1.000
_cell.length_b   1.000
_cell.length_c   1.000
_cell.angle_alpha   90.00
_cell.angle_beta   90.00
_cell.angle_gamma   90.00
#
_symmetry.space_group_name_H-M   'P 1'
#
loop_
_entity.id
_entity.type
_entity.pdbx_description
1 polymer ?
#
loop_
_entity_poly.entity_id
_entity_poly.type
_entity_poly.pdbx_seq_one_letter_code
_entity_poly.pdbx_strand_id
1 'polypeptide(L)'
;MNRNYKKHSFLKLVSLSLPLLFFLFGRTVYGQSCPEQIPAGAPTVALNSSQVTMDVDNNSGTNPGYVNAITIVGEPNPFTYLHLPDGASYSVQNYNNPQDPANVYVTKDGQVVKNITDPDFTDALIAANSTRDLDHYMGWDDNVVNGDYVNFTYSTPIKSAGNRYVVATERWGNNPYKVSALDQNGNIIGTTRDIIPKGHPNTNYIGTGFNTGSYDQEVFYAVYPLTALVPPGTEIYGIRLTQNSGAYGSTADDGGDGKIFILADPFTLEQAPSVDIGQGGISITHPTCENNTGSISFSAYGTTGYAIETSINGASGSFSALNNPVTYSNLAPGVHTLRLRYVDYPDCFTDYTITINSPTGCYNLSLNPDSGSGVEGTPFTVPNILANDTLDGNTPAIGTNPGEVYVSKSGTWPAGITLDSATGEVNIAGTVVAGTYTLDYRVCVIGLCLDCPPALCKTETVTIIVMPPLTDSDGDGVPDIDDLDDDNDGILDAHENHCVFGFYDDFGTGTEEIETPYINSSHYTFNEDTIYDGEYTIATSPRPGAVQNDWDSWNTFTDHTGNTNGRMLIVNAEYGSGEFYRRTISGFIPNRPVNFKFYVRNVISPDMPEPAKPNITYSVEDSSGNVVFTADTGDILETAGWVELSGSIVSAETELTLVLRNNVNNNTQLTGNDLAIDDIYFDQPKDCDTDGDGIPDHLDLDSDNDGCLDAIEGGGNFTYNHVVNAGGTVTVGTGSTAENKNLGNTVDANGVPTVAGAAGQGVGTSQDAAQQADECDPCNAGSTLFTDVDGDGVGDKCD
;
A
#
# COMPACT_ATOMS: atom_id res chain seq x y z
N MET A 1 -21.70 -27.83 -68.36
CA MET A 1 -20.45 -28.55 -68.71
C MET A 1 -19.34 -28.13 -67.74
N ASN A 2 -18.41 -29.05 -67.52
CA ASN A 2 -17.51 -29.16 -66.38
C ASN A 2 -16.60 -27.96 -66.01
N ARG A 3 -16.43 -27.83 -64.68
CA ARG A 3 -15.25 -27.43 -63.87
C ARG A 3 -14.53 -26.11 -64.17
N ASN A 4 -14.63 -25.18 -63.21
CA ASN A 4 -13.71 -24.07 -62.98
C ASN A 4 -13.01 -24.23 -61.62
N TYR A 5 -11.70 -24.05 -61.58
CA TYR A 5 -10.96 -23.63 -60.38
C TYR A 5 -9.69 -22.87 -60.80
N LYS A 6 -9.67 -21.55 -60.57
CA LYS A 6 -8.60 -20.84 -59.85
C LYS A 6 -8.88 -19.33 -59.69
N LYS A 7 -8.65 -18.89 -58.46
CA LYS A 7 -8.12 -17.59 -57.97
C LYS A 7 -9.03 -16.34 -57.81
N HIS A 8 -8.95 -15.87 -56.55
CA HIS A 8 -8.99 -14.51 -55.98
C HIS A 8 -10.34 -13.79 -55.69
N SER A 9 -10.62 -13.77 -54.38
CA SER A 9 -10.71 -12.58 -53.51
C SER A 9 -12.05 -11.94 -53.14
N PHE A 10 -12.12 -11.65 -51.83
CA PHE A 10 -12.96 -10.74 -51.04
C PHE A 10 -14.41 -11.11 -50.73
N LEU A 11 -14.66 -11.50 -49.46
CA LEU A 11 -15.68 -10.83 -48.64
C LEU A 11 -15.26 -10.81 -47.16
N LYS A 12 -15.48 -9.64 -46.55
CA LYS A 12 -15.13 -9.19 -45.19
C LYS A 12 -15.69 -10.10 -44.08
N LEU A 13 -14.85 -10.50 -43.13
CA LEU A 13 -15.29 -10.85 -41.77
C LEU A 13 -15.12 -9.61 -40.88
N VAL A 14 -16.19 -9.28 -40.16
CA VAL A 14 -16.22 -8.31 -39.06
C VAL A 14 -15.45 -8.90 -37.89
N SER A 15 -14.40 -8.20 -37.45
CA SER A 15 -13.65 -8.51 -36.24
C SER A 15 -14.44 -8.02 -35.01
N LEU A 16 -15.00 -8.94 -34.23
CA LEU A 16 -15.17 -8.72 -32.79
C LEU A 16 -14.02 -9.43 -32.10
N SER A 17 -12.99 -8.67 -31.76
CA SER A 17 -11.93 -9.09 -30.84
C SER A 17 -12.44 -8.93 -29.41
N LEU A 18 -12.94 -10.02 -28.82
CA LEU A 18 -12.91 -10.16 -27.36
C LEU A 18 -11.46 -10.52 -26.96
N PRO A 19 -10.89 -9.89 -25.93
CA PRO A 19 -9.54 -10.24 -25.48
C PRO A 19 -9.56 -11.65 -24.91
N LEU A 20 -8.62 -12.47 -25.38
CA LEU A 20 -8.40 -13.82 -24.90
C LEU A 20 -7.83 -13.74 -23.49
N LEU A 21 -8.71 -13.74 -22.50
CA LEU A 21 -8.37 -13.83 -21.08
C LEU A 21 -7.75 -15.22 -20.85
N PHE A 22 -6.44 -15.29 -20.64
CA PHE A 22 -5.73 -16.51 -20.24
C PHE A 22 -6.22 -16.92 -18.84
N PHE A 23 -7.28 -17.72 -18.78
CA PHE A 23 -7.70 -18.38 -17.54
C PHE A 23 -6.82 -19.61 -17.28
N LEU A 24 -6.36 -19.69 -16.04
CA LEU A 24 -5.65 -20.81 -15.44
C LEU A 24 -6.29 -22.17 -15.79
N PHE A 25 -5.47 -23.11 -16.24
CA PHE A 25 -5.70 -24.52 -15.97
C PHE A 25 -4.41 -25.11 -15.39
N GLY A 26 -4.36 -25.19 -14.06
CA GLY A 26 -3.39 -26.04 -13.37
C GLY A 26 -3.59 -27.48 -13.85
N ARG A 27 -2.49 -28.15 -14.21
CA ARG A 27 -2.53 -29.54 -14.64
C ARG A 27 -2.73 -30.42 -13.41
N THR A 28 -3.91 -31.00 -13.25
CA THR A 28 -4.22 -31.91 -12.14
C THR A 28 -3.50 -33.24 -12.35
N VAL A 29 -2.79 -33.71 -11.33
CA VAL A 29 -2.18 -35.05 -11.29
C VAL A 29 -2.83 -35.85 -10.17
N TYR A 30 -3.31 -37.05 -10.49
CA TYR A 30 -3.95 -37.97 -9.55
C TYR A 30 -2.99 -39.08 -9.13
N GLY A 31 -2.98 -39.43 -7.84
CA GLY A 31 -2.37 -40.65 -7.33
C GLY A 31 -3.14 -41.90 -7.77
N GLN A 32 -2.46 -43.04 -7.91
CA GLN A 32 -3.02 -44.26 -8.53
C GLN A 32 -3.51 -45.33 -7.54
N SER A 33 -3.50 -45.05 -6.24
CA SER A 33 -3.81 -46.05 -5.20
C SER A 33 -4.83 -45.51 -4.18
N CYS A 34 -5.98 -45.07 -4.69
CA CYS A 34 -7.09 -44.70 -3.83
C CYS A 34 -7.75 -45.92 -3.18
N PRO A 35 -8.28 -45.77 -1.94
CA PRO A 35 -8.94 -46.88 -1.28
C PRO A 35 -10.08 -47.41 -2.15
N GLU A 36 -10.21 -48.72 -2.27
CA GLU A 36 -11.33 -49.34 -2.99
C GLU A 36 -12.62 -49.07 -2.21
N GLN A 37 -13.63 -48.47 -2.85
CA GLN A 37 -14.99 -48.48 -2.34
C GLN A 37 -15.50 -49.91 -2.40
N ILE A 38 -15.30 -50.65 -1.32
CA ILE A 38 -15.97 -51.91 -1.06
C ILE A 38 -17.34 -51.56 -0.45
N PRO A 39 -18.46 -51.71 -1.18
CA PRO A 39 -19.77 -51.47 -0.60
C PRO A 39 -19.96 -52.46 0.56
N ALA A 40 -20.31 -51.95 1.74
CA ALA A 40 -20.66 -52.80 2.87
C ALA A 40 -21.99 -53.50 2.56
N GLY A 41 -21.93 -54.79 2.21
CA GLY A 41 -23.10 -55.59 1.88
C GLY A 41 -22.77 -57.07 1.88
N ALA A 42 -23.58 -57.84 2.60
CA ALA A 42 -23.44 -59.29 2.74
C ALA A 42 -24.61 -60.03 2.06
N PRO A 43 -24.83 -59.89 0.73
CA PRO A 43 -25.55 -60.94 0.05
C PRO A 43 -24.73 -62.21 0.23
N THR A 44 -25.25 -63.18 0.97
CA THR A 44 -24.55 -64.43 1.33
C THR A 44 -25.17 -65.63 0.61
N VAL A 45 -26.08 -65.37 -0.33
CA VAL A 45 -26.90 -66.34 -1.05
C VAL A 45 -26.76 -66.12 -2.56
N ALA A 46 -27.19 -67.11 -3.35
CA ALA A 46 -27.23 -66.98 -4.81
C ALA A 46 -28.17 -65.85 -5.23
N LEU A 47 -27.82 -65.14 -6.30
CA LEU A 47 -28.73 -64.18 -6.93
C LEU A 47 -29.84 -64.94 -7.68
N ASN A 48 -31.05 -64.39 -7.65
CA ASN A 48 -32.17 -64.92 -8.42
C ASN A 48 -32.41 -64.10 -9.72
N SER A 49 -33.33 -64.57 -10.56
CA SER A 49 -33.62 -63.95 -11.87
C SER A 49 -34.19 -62.52 -11.82
N SER A 50 -34.61 -62.01 -10.65
CA SER A 50 -34.99 -60.60 -10.50
C SER A 50 -33.81 -59.70 -10.11
N GLN A 51 -32.66 -60.27 -9.76
CA GLN A 51 -31.47 -59.56 -9.27
C GLN A 51 -30.33 -59.54 -10.28
N VAL A 52 -30.31 -60.46 -11.24
CA VAL A 52 -29.28 -60.54 -12.26
C VAL A 52 -29.86 -60.90 -13.62
N THR A 53 -29.31 -60.27 -14.66
CA THR A 53 -29.63 -60.55 -16.06
C THR A 53 -28.32 -60.70 -16.84
N MET A 54 -28.20 -61.75 -17.65
CA MET A 54 -27.10 -61.94 -18.60
C MET A 54 -27.58 -61.56 -19.99
N ASP A 55 -26.91 -60.58 -20.60
CA ASP A 55 -27.11 -60.20 -22.00
C ASP A 55 -26.22 -61.06 -22.89
N VAL A 56 -26.84 -61.92 -23.71
CA VAL A 56 -26.18 -62.82 -24.65
C VAL A 56 -26.60 -62.45 -26.06
N ASP A 57 -25.62 -62.32 -26.97
CA ASP A 57 -25.88 -62.16 -28.40
C ASP A 57 -26.72 -63.33 -28.95
N ASN A 58 -27.68 -63.03 -29.83
CA ASN A 58 -28.47 -64.02 -30.57
C ASN A 58 -29.27 -65.03 -29.70
N ASN A 59 -30.05 -64.53 -28.72
CA ASN A 59 -31.03 -65.28 -27.91
C ASN A 59 -32.09 -66.11 -28.69
N SER A 60 -32.04 -66.14 -30.03
CA SER A 60 -32.98 -66.85 -30.90
C SER A 60 -32.33 -67.78 -31.94
N GLY A 61 -31.06 -68.15 -31.78
CA GLY A 61 -30.48 -69.35 -32.43
C GLY A 61 -29.65 -69.14 -33.71
N THR A 62 -28.37 -68.79 -33.55
CA THR A 62 -27.22 -69.26 -34.37
C THR A 62 -25.93 -69.06 -33.58
N ASN A 63 -25.10 -70.10 -33.44
CA ASN A 63 -23.78 -70.02 -32.79
C ASN A 63 -22.85 -69.00 -33.48
N PRO A 64 -21.93 -68.35 -32.73
CA PRO A 64 -21.69 -68.44 -31.28
C PRO A 64 -22.59 -67.51 -30.43
N GLY A 65 -22.83 -67.87 -29.16
CA GLY A 65 -23.56 -67.06 -28.19
C GLY A 65 -22.61 -66.31 -27.25
N TYR A 66 -22.36 -65.03 -27.50
CA TYR A 66 -21.42 -64.23 -26.71
C TYR A 66 -22.10 -63.51 -25.55
N VAL A 67 -21.56 -63.63 -24.34
CA VAL A 67 -21.95 -62.78 -23.21
C VAL A 67 -21.48 -61.35 -23.45
N ASN A 68 -22.39 -60.41 -23.67
CA ASN A 68 -22.09 -58.98 -23.83
C ASN A 68 -21.85 -58.30 -22.48
N ALA A 69 -22.82 -58.46 -21.59
CA ALA A 69 -22.81 -57.85 -20.27
C ALA A 69 -23.61 -58.68 -19.28
N ILE A 70 -23.27 -58.56 -17.99
CA ILE A 70 -24.11 -59.07 -16.90
C ILE A 70 -24.53 -57.88 -16.06
N THR A 71 -25.82 -57.67 -15.90
CA THR A 71 -26.38 -56.58 -15.10
C THR A 71 -26.87 -57.14 -13.78
N ILE A 72 -26.39 -56.58 -12.67
CA ILE A 72 -26.83 -56.94 -11.32
C ILE A 72 -27.54 -55.73 -10.72
N VAL A 73 -28.73 -55.94 -10.16
CA VAL A 73 -29.55 -54.88 -9.56
C VAL A 73 -28.81 -54.29 -8.36
N GLY A 74 -28.59 -52.98 -8.39
CA GLY A 74 -27.88 -52.24 -7.36
C GLY A 74 -26.42 -51.93 -7.69
N GLU A 75 -25.86 -52.54 -8.74
CA GLU A 75 -24.53 -52.18 -9.25
C GLU A 75 -24.63 -51.00 -10.23
N PRO A 76 -23.64 -50.08 -10.23
CA PRO A 76 -23.72 -48.83 -10.98
C PRO A 76 -23.66 -49.02 -12.49
N ASN A 77 -22.98 -50.07 -12.96
CA ASN A 77 -22.79 -50.37 -14.37
C ASN A 77 -22.97 -51.88 -14.66
N PRO A 78 -23.40 -52.26 -15.87
CA PRO A 78 -23.31 -53.64 -16.33
C PRO A 78 -21.85 -54.12 -16.40
N PHE A 79 -21.59 -55.37 -15.98
CA PHE A 79 -20.27 -55.98 -16.05
C PHE A 79 -19.94 -56.40 -17.49
N THR A 80 -19.07 -55.62 -18.13
CA THR A 80 -18.52 -55.87 -19.47
C THR A 80 -17.07 -56.37 -19.44
N TYR A 81 -16.55 -56.69 -18.26
CA TYR A 81 -15.24 -57.31 -18.07
C TYR A 81 -15.38 -58.63 -17.28
N LEU A 82 -14.68 -59.67 -17.72
CA LEU A 82 -14.58 -60.95 -17.01
C LEU A 82 -13.15 -61.07 -16.49
N HIS A 83 -12.99 -61.34 -15.20
CA HIS A 83 -11.69 -61.60 -14.61
C HIS A 83 -11.27 -63.04 -14.94
N LEU A 84 -10.22 -63.17 -15.76
CA LEU A 84 -9.82 -64.41 -16.40
C LEU A 84 -8.92 -65.24 -15.49
N PRO A 85 -9.02 -66.59 -15.49
CA PRO A 85 -8.12 -67.43 -14.74
C PRO A 85 -6.73 -67.48 -15.39
N ASP A 86 -5.68 -67.43 -14.57
CA ASP A 86 -4.28 -67.54 -15.02
C ASP A 86 -3.80 -68.99 -15.13
N GLY A 87 -4.51 -69.91 -14.47
CA GLY A 87 -4.16 -71.32 -14.45
C GLY A 87 -5.37 -72.20 -14.13
N ALA A 88 -5.26 -73.48 -14.46
CA ALA A 88 -6.23 -74.48 -14.04
C ALA A 88 -5.52 -75.76 -13.59
N SER A 89 -6.12 -76.46 -12.62
CA SER A 89 -5.72 -77.81 -12.21
C SER A 89 -6.97 -78.62 -11.89
N TYR A 90 -6.91 -79.93 -12.05
CA TYR A 90 -8.09 -80.79 -11.88
C TYR A 90 -7.69 -82.10 -11.22
N SER A 91 -8.67 -82.76 -10.61
CA SER A 91 -8.55 -84.10 -10.06
C SER A 91 -9.76 -84.89 -10.48
N VAL A 92 -9.51 -85.96 -11.26
CA VAL A 92 -10.53 -86.88 -11.75
C VAL A 92 -10.14 -88.29 -11.29
N GLN A 93 -10.97 -88.90 -10.45
CA GLN A 93 -10.61 -90.15 -9.78
C GLN A 93 -10.50 -91.35 -10.74
N ASN A 94 -11.22 -91.33 -11.86
CA ASN A 94 -11.22 -92.39 -12.88
C ASN A 94 -10.29 -92.13 -14.08
N TYR A 95 -9.33 -91.20 -13.96
CA TYR A 95 -8.44 -90.75 -15.05
C TYR A 95 -7.71 -91.87 -15.82
N ASN A 96 -7.47 -93.02 -15.19
CA ASN A 96 -6.71 -94.13 -15.77
C ASN A 96 -7.57 -95.31 -16.27
N ASN A 97 -8.90 -95.15 -16.41
CA ASN A 97 -9.74 -96.20 -17.00
C ASN A 97 -9.51 -96.27 -18.54
N PRO A 98 -8.91 -97.35 -19.07
CA PRO A 98 -8.57 -97.44 -20.50
C PRO A 98 -9.77 -97.51 -21.45
N GLN A 99 -10.99 -97.65 -20.92
CA GLN A 99 -12.22 -97.66 -21.72
C GLN A 99 -12.81 -96.26 -21.99
N ASP A 100 -12.30 -95.18 -21.39
CA ASP A 100 -12.95 -93.87 -21.53
C ASP A 100 -12.02 -92.64 -21.39
N PRO A 101 -11.03 -92.45 -22.28
CA PRO A 101 -10.12 -91.30 -22.23
C PRO A 101 -10.71 -89.96 -22.72
N ALA A 102 -12.04 -89.86 -22.94
CA ALA A 102 -12.67 -88.78 -23.72
C ALA A 102 -13.85 -88.05 -23.05
N ASN A 103 -14.12 -88.29 -21.76
CA ASN A 103 -15.37 -87.83 -21.14
C ASN A 103 -15.28 -86.47 -20.43
N VAL A 104 -14.06 -86.01 -20.16
CA VAL A 104 -13.79 -84.63 -19.78
C VAL A 104 -13.09 -83.94 -20.94
N TYR A 105 -13.73 -82.91 -21.48
CA TYR A 105 -13.31 -82.29 -22.73
C TYR A 105 -13.57 -80.79 -22.74
N VAL A 106 -12.95 -80.09 -23.69
CA VAL A 106 -13.25 -78.71 -24.05
C VAL A 106 -13.90 -78.75 -25.42
N THR A 107 -15.11 -78.22 -25.52
CA THR A 107 -15.90 -78.18 -26.76
C THR A 107 -16.02 -76.75 -27.24
N LYS A 108 -15.99 -76.56 -28.56
CA LYS A 108 -16.30 -75.30 -29.25
C LYS A 108 -17.22 -75.57 -30.42
N ASP A 109 -18.31 -74.81 -30.55
CA ASP A 109 -19.28 -74.98 -31.63
C ASP A 109 -19.81 -76.43 -31.70
N GLY A 110 -19.92 -77.09 -30.54
CA GLY A 110 -20.23 -78.52 -30.35
C GLY A 110 -19.27 -79.53 -30.97
N GLN A 111 -18.06 -79.11 -31.31
CA GLN A 111 -16.97 -80.01 -31.63
C GLN A 111 -16.02 -80.08 -30.44
N VAL A 112 -15.68 -81.29 -30.02
CA VAL A 112 -14.62 -81.52 -29.04
C VAL A 112 -13.29 -81.02 -29.63
N VAL A 113 -12.71 -80.01 -28.98
CA VAL A 113 -11.43 -79.39 -29.37
C VAL A 113 -10.26 -80.12 -28.73
N LYS A 114 -10.39 -80.47 -27.44
CA LYS A 114 -9.38 -81.16 -26.63
C LYS A 114 -10.02 -82.01 -25.55
N ASN A 115 -9.41 -83.14 -25.22
CA ASN A 115 -9.79 -84.02 -24.12
C ASN A 115 -8.75 -83.95 -23.01
N ILE A 116 -9.11 -84.39 -21.81
CA ILE A 116 -8.24 -84.37 -20.62
C ILE A 116 -6.92 -85.14 -20.76
N THR A 117 -6.79 -85.97 -21.81
CA THR A 117 -5.57 -86.71 -22.15
C THR A 117 -4.62 -85.94 -23.08
N ASP A 118 -5.07 -84.83 -23.67
CA ASP A 118 -4.23 -83.97 -24.49
C ASP A 118 -3.24 -83.15 -23.64
N PRO A 119 -1.98 -83.02 -24.06
CA PRO A 119 -0.96 -82.29 -23.29
C PRO A 119 -1.23 -80.78 -23.19
N ASP A 120 -2.05 -80.23 -24.08
CA ASP A 120 -2.49 -78.83 -24.12
C ASP A 120 -3.93 -78.64 -23.61
N PHE A 121 -4.51 -79.64 -22.93
CA PHE A 121 -5.87 -79.56 -22.38
C PHE A 121 -6.05 -78.39 -21.41
N THR A 122 -5.10 -78.18 -20.49
CA THR A 122 -5.15 -77.06 -19.53
C THR A 122 -5.18 -75.70 -20.24
N ASP A 123 -4.40 -75.54 -21.31
CA ASP A 123 -4.39 -74.30 -22.10
C ASP A 123 -5.73 -74.10 -22.82
N ALA A 124 -6.30 -75.17 -23.39
CA ALA A 124 -7.62 -75.13 -24.01
C ALA A 124 -8.73 -74.82 -23.00
N LEU A 125 -8.62 -75.34 -21.77
CA LEU A 125 -9.57 -75.10 -20.69
C LEU A 125 -9.53 -73.64 -20.18
N ILE A 126 -8.33 -73.08 -20.04
CA ILE A 126 -8.14 -71.65 -19.73
C ILE A 126 -8.70 -70.80 -20.87
N ALA A 127 -8.41 -71.16 -22.14
CA ALA A 127 -8.94 -70.45 -23.30
C ALA A 127 -10.47 -70.48 -23.33
N ALA A 128 -11.11 -71.63 -23.05
CA ALA A 128 -12.56 -71.76 -22.95
C ALA A 128 -13.15 -70.85 -21.88
N ASN A 129 -12.52 -70.75 -20.70
CA ASN A 129 -12.98 -69.85 -19.63
C ASN A 129 -12.56 -68.38 -19.84
N SER A 130 -11.72 -68.12 -20.85
CA SER A 130 -11.28 -66.77 -21.23
C SER A 130 -12.11 -66.16 -22.36
N THR A 131 -12.91 -66.96 -23.08
CA THR A 131 -13.83 -66.45 -24.10
C THR A 131 -15.23 -66.21 -23.52
N ARG A 132 -15.89 -65.16 -24.03
CA ARG A 132 -17.30 -64.85 -23.77
C ARG A 132 -18.29 -65.77 -24.49
N ASP A 133 -17.77 -66.69 -25.30
CA ASP A 133 -18.54 -67.60 -26.14
C ASP A 133 -19.10 -68.77 -25.31
N LEU A 134 -20.40 -68.75 -24.99
CA LEU A 134 -21.07 -69.80 -24.22
C LEU A 134 -21.04 -71.17 -24.90
N ASP A 135 -20.76 -71.26 -26.20
CA ASP A 135 -20.61 -72.54 -26.90
C ASP A 135 -19.15 -73.04 -26.93
N HIS A 136 -18.24 -72.39 -26.20
CA HIS A 136 -16.85 -72.80 -25.98
C HIS A 136 -16.60 -73.16 -24.51
N TYR A 137 -16.96 -74.35 -24.04
CA TYR A 137 -17.02 -74.69 -22.61
C TYR A 137 -16.36 -76.04 -22.28
N MET A 138 -16.22 -76.31 -20.97
CA MET A 138 -15.75 -77.60 -20.45
C MET A 138 -16.93 -78.57 -20.30
N GLY A 139 -16.85 -79.73 -20.94
CA GLY A 139 -17.82 -80.81 -20.79
C GLY A 139 -17.33 -81.90 -19.82
N TRP A 140 -18.28 -82.52 -19.13
CA TRP A 140 -18.13 -83.58 -18.14
C TRP A 140 -19.18 -84.67 -18.39
N ASP A 141 -19.03 -85.46 -19.45
CA ASP A 141 -19.93 -86.59 -19.71
C ASP A 141 -19.48 -87.84 -18.92
N ASP A 142 -20.32 -88.88 -18.89
CA ASP A 142 -20.07 -90.28 -18.48
C ASP A 142 -18.91 -90.58 -17.49
N ASN A 143 -19.22 -91.27 -16.38
CA ASN A 143 -18.27 -91.67 -15.31
C ASN A 143 -17.74 -90.54 -14.41
N VAL A 144 -18.44 -89.40 -14.37
CA VAL A 144 -18.16 -88.32 -13.40
C VAL A 144 -18.51 -88.76 -11.99
N VAL A 145 -17.54 -88.76 -11.07
CA VAL A 145 -17.80 -89.14 -9.68
C VAL A 145 -17.89 -87.93 -8.76
N ASN A 146 -18.72 -88.08 -7.71
CA ASN A 146 -18.83 -87.07 -6.67
C ASN A 146 -17.45 -86.81 -6.03
N GLY A 147 -17.03 -85.55 -6.04
CA GLY A 147 -15.72 -85.10 -5.55
C GLY A 147 -14.66 -84.88 -6.63
N ASP A 148 -14.91 -85.26 -7.89
CA ASP A 148 -14.10 -84.78 -9.01
C ASP A 148 -14.16 -83.24 -9.07
N TYR A 149 -13.06 -82.59 -9.42
CA TYR A 149 -13.04 -81.12 -9.42
C TYR A 149 -12.10 -80.51 -10.44
N VAL A 150 -12.38 -79.24 -10.74
CA VAL A 150 -11.48 -78.31 -11.42
C VAL A 150 -11.27 -77.08 -10.53
N ASN A 151 -10.02 -76.68 -10.38
CA ASN A 151 -9.58 -75.43 -9.80
C ASN A 151 -9.21 -74.48 -10.91
N PHE A 152 -9.72 -73.26 -10.85
CA PHE A 152 -9.26 -72.13 -11.63
C PHE A 152 -8.51 -71.18 -10.69
N THR A 153 -7.27 -70.83 -11.03
CA THR A 153 -6.37 -70.05 -10.15
C THR A 153 -6.05 -68.69 -10.75
N TYR A 154 -5.84 -67.71 -9.87
CA TYR A 154 -5.48 -66.34 -10.21
C TYR A 154 -4.12 -66.01 -9.58
N SER A 155 -3.22 -65.47 -10.39
CA SER A 155 -1.87 -65.04 -10.02
C SER A 155 -1.89 -63.82 -9.11
N THR A 156 -2.90 -62.97 -9.26
CA THR A 156 -3.20 -61.83 -8.38
C THR A 156 -4.41 -62.18 -7.51
N PRO A 157 -4.31 -62.06 -6.18
CA PRO A 157 -5.45 -62.36 -5.31
C PRO A 157 -6.62 -61.41 -5.57
N ILE A 158 -7.82 -61.95 -5.51
CA ILE A 158 -9.06 -61.18 -5.62
C ILE A 158 -9.61 -60.99 -4.21
N LYS A 159 -9.76 -59.75 -3.75
CA LYS A 159 -10.40 -59.47 -2.46
C LYS A 159 -11.90 -59.64 -2.58
N SER A 160 -12.49 -60.43 -1.69
CA SER A 160 -13.93 -60.64 -1.61
C SER A 160 -14.64 -59.33 -1.26
N ALA A 161 -15.69 -59.00 -2.02
CA ALA A 161 -16.51 -57.81 -1.80
C ALA A 161 -17.94 -58.08 -2.26
N GLY A 162 -18.90 -57.29 -1.77
CA GLY A 162 -20.33 -57.45 -2.11
C GLY A 162 -20.64 -57.20 -3.59
N ASN A 163 -19.74 -56.54 -4.32
CA ASN A 163 -19.80 -56.22 -5.75
C ASN A 163 -18.86 -57.07 -6.62
N ARG A 164 -18.36 -58.19 -6.08
CA ARG A 164 -17.55 -59.18 -6.81
C ARG A 164 -18.34 -60.48 -6.85
N TYR A 165 -18.47 -61.08 -8.01
CA TYR A 165 -19.37 -62.23 -8.18
C TYR A 165 -18.66 -63.37 -8.90
N VAL A 166 -18.84 -64.60 -8.44
CA VAL A 166 -18.53 -65.79 -9.23
C VAL A 166 -19.78 -66.19 -10.02
N VAL A 167 -19.58 -66.44 -11.30
CA VAL A 167 -20.61 -66.96 -12.21
C VAL A 167 -20.16 -68.32 -12.68
N ALA A 168 -21.01 -69.32 -12.51
CA ALA A 168 -20.78 -70.65 -13.05
C ALA A 168 -21.94 -71.02 -13.97
N THR A 169 -21.62 -71.56 -15.15
CA THR A 169 -22.61 -71.93 -16.17
C THR A 169 -22.76 -73.43 -16.28
N GLU A 170 -23.91 -73.88 -16.78
CA GLU A 170 -24.16 -75.29 -17.03
C GLU A 170 -25.03 -75.46 -18.29
N ARG A 171 -24.59 -76.30 -19.22
CA ARG A 171 -25.37 -76.66 -20.40
C ARG A 171 -26.55 -77.50 -19.94
N TRP A 172 -27.75 -77.11 -20.34
CA TRP A 172 -28.99 -77.79 -20.00
C TRP A 172 -29.43 -77.72 -18.53
N GLY A 173 -28.64 -77.17 -17.61
CA GLY A 173 -29.04 -76.90 -16.22
C GLY A 173 -29.34 -78.16 -15.39
N ASN A 174 -28.99 -79.37 -15.86
CA ASN A 174 -29.36 -80.64 -15.25
C ASN A 174 -28.35 -81.16 -14.24
N ASN A 175 -27.13 -80.62 -14.21
CA ASN A 175 -26.06 -81.16 -13.36
C ASN A 175 -25.76 -80.30 -12.12
N PRO A 176 -25.75 -80.89 -10.91
CA PRO A 176 -25.32 -80.24 -9.68
C PRO A 176 -23.81 -80.25 -9.52
N TYR A 177 -23.26 -79.12 -9.07
CA TYR A 177 -21.87 -79.04 -8.61
C TYR A 177 -21.74 -77.98 -7.51
N LYS A 178 -20.56 -77.90 -6.89
CA LYS A 178 -20.28 -76.98 -5.77
C LYS A 178 -19.23 -75.97 -6.14
N VAL A 179 -19.39 -74.73 -5.69
CA VAL A 179 -18.42 -73.65 -5.85
C VAL A 179 -17.77 -73.31 -4.51
N SER A 180 -16.44 -73.21 -4.49
CA SER A 180 -15.65 -72.89 -3.30
C SER A 180 -14.50 -71.93 -3.62
N ALA A 181 -14.15 -71.04 -2.69
CA ALA A 181 -12.96 -70.20 -2.79
C ALA A 181 -11.69 -70.95 -2.38
N LEU A 182 -10.55 -70.61 -2.97
CA LEU A 182 -9.24 -71.21 -2.68
C LEU A 182 -8.26 -70.19 -2.11
N ASP A 183 -7.40 -70.64 -1.17
CA ASP A 183 -6.21 -69.91 -0.75
C ASP A 183 -5.05 -70.05 -1.75
N GLN A 184 -3.93 -69.37 -1.49
CA GLN A 184 -2.72 -69.41 -2.34
C GLN A 184 -2.13 -70.82 -2.54
N ASN A 185 -2.43 -71.75 -1.62
CA ASN A 185 -1.94 -73.12 -1.67
C ASN A 185 -2.96 -74.07 -2.35
N GLY A 186 -4.09 -73.56 -2.83
CA GLY A 186 -5.15 -74.35 -3.46
C GLY A 186 -6.08 -75.09 -2.49
N ASN A 187 -6.05 -74.73 -1.20
CA ASN A 187 -6.98 -75.28 -0.20
C ASN A 187 -8.31 -74.52 -0.22
N ILE A 188 -9.42 -75.23 0.02
CA ILE A 188 -10.73 -74.61 0.17
C ILE A 188 -10.76 -73.73 1.42
N ILE A 189 -11.22 -72.49 1.26
CA ILE A 189 -11.45 -71.53 2.34
C ILE A 189 -12.90 -71.05 2.35
N GLY A 190 -13.38 -70.70 3.54
CA GLY A 190 -14.74 -70.21 3.74
C GLY A 190 -15.83 -71.29 3.56
N THR A 191 -16.97 -70.88 3.00
CA THR A 191 -18.17 -71.70 2.84
C THR A 191 -18.32 -72.17 1.40
N THR A 192 -18.38 -73.48 1.20
CA THR A 192 -18.76 -74.10 -0.09
C THR A 192 -20.26 -73.89 -0.36
N ARG A 193 -20.62 -73.54 -1.60
CA ARG A 193 -22.01 -73.32 -2.02
C ARG A 193 -22.43 -74.32 -3.09
N ASP A 194 -23.65 -74.82 -2.99
CA ASP A 194 -24.22 -75.76 -3.95
C ASP A 194 -24.87 -75.02 -5.12
N ILE A 195 -24.61 -75.49 -6.32
CA ILE A 195 -25.35 -75.14 -7.54
C ILE A 195 -26.34 -76.26 -7.81
N ILE A 196 -27.62 -75.91 -7.86
CA ILE A 196 -28.75 -76.82 -7.73
C ILE A 196 -29.50 -76.88 -9.06
N PRO A 197 -29.69 -78.08 -9.63
CA PRO A 197 -30.18 -78.28 -10.99
C PRO A 197 -31.59 -77.76 -11.21
N LYS A 198 -31.88 -77.43 -12.47
CA LYS A 198 -33.19 -76.98 -12.92
C LYS A 198 -34.25 -78.03 -12.60
N GLY A 199 -35.43 -77.58 -12.19
CA GLY A 199 -36.53 -78.46 -11.79
C GLY A 199 -36.51 -78.87 -10.32
N HIS A 200 -35.43 -78.62 -9.57
CA HIS A 200 -35.46 -78.71 -8.11
C HIS A 200 -36.15 -77.47 -7.49
N PRO A 201 -36.96 -77.60 -6.42
CA PRO A 201 -37.67 -76.46 -5.81
C PRO A 201 -36.79 -75.30 -5.34
N ASN A 202 -35.53 -75.60 -5.00
CA ASN A 202 -34.54 -74.64 -4.53
C ASN A 202 -33.44 -74.36 -5.58
N THR A 203 -33.75 -74.50 -6.87
CA THR A 203 -32.78 -74.21 -7.93
C THR A 203 -32.29 -72.77 -7.86
N ASN A 204 -31.00 -72.57 -8.12
CA ASN A 204 -30.35 -71.28 -8.26
C ASN A 204 -29.81 -71.06 -9.68
N TYR A 205 -30.21 -71.92 -10.62
CA TYR A 205 -29.97 -71.71 -12.04
C TYR A 205 -30.94 -70.68 -12.61
N ILE A 206 -30.39 -69.79 -13.43
CA ILE A 206 -31.10 -68.81 -14.22
C ILE A 206 -30.84 -69.15 -15.69
N GLY A 207 -31.89 -69.24 -16.50
CA GLY A 207 -31.75 -69.49 -17.94
C GLY A 207 -31.15 -68.28 -18.63
N THR A 208 -30.22 -68.51 -19.57
CA THR A 208 -29.68 -67.43 -20.41
C THR A 208 -30.59 -67.09 -21.59
N GLY A 209 -31.49 -68.00 -21.98
CA GLY A 209 -32.23 -67.93 -23.24
C GLY A 209 -31.40 -68.32 -24.47
N PHE A 210 -30.11 -68.62 -24.33
CA PHE A 210 -29.26 -69.09 -25.41
C PHE A 210 -29.19 -70.62 -25.42
N ASN A 211 -29.45 -71.23 -26.58
CA ASN A 211 -29.28 -72.66 -26.81
C ASN A 211 -27.96 -72.92 -27.54
N THR A 212 -27.17 -73.87 -27.05
CA THR A 212 -25.97 -74.36 -27.76
C THR A 212 -26.39 -74.96 -29.10
N GLY A 213 -25.88 -74.45 -30.22
CA GLY A 213 -26.35 -74.83 -31.55
C GLY A 213 -26.15 -76.29 -31.94
N SER A 214 -25.28 -77.02 -31.24
CA SER A 214 -24.96 -78.41 -31.56
C SER A 214 -25.80 -79.46 -30.82
N TYR A 215 -26.46 -79.07 -29.71
CA TYR A 215 -27.33 -79.95 -28.92
C TYR A 215 -28.74 -79.40 -28.71
N ASP A 216 -29.01 -78.15 -29.13
CA ASP A 216 -30.26 -77.42 -28.88
C ASP A 216 -30.67 -77.41 -27.39
N GLN A 217 -29.68 -77.18 -26.53
CA GLN A 217 -29.83 -77.16 -25.08
C GLN A 217 -29.55 -75.76 -24.54
N GLU A 218 -30.49 -75.23 -23.76
CA GLU A 218 -30.34 -73.92 -23.10
C GLU A 218 -29.19 -73.94 -22.09
N VAL A 219 -28.32 -72.92 -22.12
CA VAL A 219 -27.30 -72.69 -21.10
C VAL A 219 -27.91 -72.00 -19.89
N PHE A 220 -27.64 -72.51 -18.70
CA PHE A 220 -28.03 -71.93 -17.41
C PHE A 220 -26.81 -71.36 -16.68
N TYR A 221 -27.03 -70.45 -15.73
CA TYR A 221 -25.97 -69.90 -14.90
C TYR A 221 -26.44 -69.65 -13.47
N ALA A 222 -25.51 -69.76 -12.52
CA ALA A 222 -25.69 -69.40 -11.12
C ALA A 222 -24.68 -68.32 -10.73
N VAL A 223 -25.13 -67.32 -9.97
CA VAL A 223 -24.29 -66.18 -9.56
C VAL A 223 -24.25 -66.09 -8.04
N TYR A 224 -23.04 -66.10 -7.49
CA TYR A 224 -22.80 -65.88 -6.09
C TYR A 224 -21.90 -64.66 -5.89
N PRO A 225 -22.22 -63.73 -4.99
CA PRO A 225 -21.23 -62.77 -4.53
C PRO A 225 -20.09 -63.52 -3.84
N LEU A 226 -18.85 -63.04 -3.97
CA LEU A 226 -17.69 -63.67 -3.31
C LEU A 226 -17.84 -63.66 -1.78
N THR A 227 -18.62 -62.72 -1.24
CA THR A 227 -18.98 -62.65 0.19
C THR A 227 -19.87 -63.81 0.65
N ALA A 228 -20.51 -64.54 -0.26
CA ALA A 228 -21.16 -65.80 0.05
C ALA A 228 -20.15 -66.95 0.30
N LEU A 229 -18.94 -66.85 -0.23
CA LEU A 229 -17.88 -67.86 -0.07
C LEU A 229 -16.97 -67.51 1.11
N VAL A 230 -16.46 -66.27 1.20
CA VAL A 230 -15.52 -65.83 2.24
C VAL A 230 -15.87 -64.42 2.75
N PRO A 231 -15.51 -64.03 3.98
CA PRO A 231 -15.80 -62.69 4.51
C PRO A 231 -15.27 -61.55 3.61
N PRO A 232 -15.93 -60.37 3.59
CA PRO A 232 -15.44 -59.20 2.86
C PRO A 232 -13.98 -58.87 3.21
N GLY A 233 -13.19 -58.48 2.20
CA GLY A 233 -11.75 -58.19 2.31
C GLY A 233 -10.85 -59.44 2.27
N THR A 234 -11.39 -60.65 2.36
CA THR A 234 -10.58 -61.89 2.29
C THR A 234 -10.04 -62.07 0.87
N GLU A 235 -8.73 -62.27 0.75
CA GLU A 235 -8.06 -62.59 -0.51
C GLU A 235 -8.31 -64.05 -0.92
N ILE A 236 -8.78 -64.26 -2.15
CA ILE A 236 -8.91 -65.57 -2.77
C ILE A 236 -7.92 -65.67 -3.94
N TYR A 237 -7.35 -66.85 -4.13
CA TYR A 237 -6.38 -67.14 -5.20
C TYR A 237 -6.95 -68.11 -6.25
N GLY A 238 -8.20 -68.52 -6.10
CA GLY A 238 -8.86 -69.40 -7.05
C GLY A 238 -10.29 -69.74 -6.67
N ILE A 239 -10.96 -70.40 -7.60
CA ILE A 239 -12.28 -71.01 -7.41
C ILE A 239 -12.21 -72.49 -7.78
N ARG A 240 -12.79 -73.34 -6.94
CA ARG A 240 -13.00 -74.76 -7.23
C ARG A 240 -14.45 -75.03 -7.60
N LEU A 241 -14.65 -75.73 -8.72
CA LEU A 241 -15.89 -76.41 -9.07
C LEU A 241 -15.74 -77.90 -8.74
N THR A 242 -16.51 -78.38 -7.77
CA THR A 242 -16.53 -79.80 -7.37
C THR A 242 -17.80 -80.45 -7.87
N GLN A 243 -17.67 -81.48 -8.69
CA GLN A 243 -18.78 -82.26 -9.22
C GLN A 243 -19.52 -82.96 -8.08
N ASN A 244 -20.85 -82.94 -8.15
CA ASN A 244 -21.73 -83.52 -7.14
C ASN A 244 -22.71 -84.50 -7.79
N SER A 245 -22.21 -85.35 -8.70
CA SER A 245 -23.01 -86.26 -9.52
C SER A 245 -23.97 -87.11 -8.70
N GLY A 246 -25.19 -87.28 -9.22
CA GLY A 246 -26.30 -88.00 -8.56
C GLY A 246 -26.98 -87.26 -7.40
N ALA A 247 -26.53 -86.05 -7.02
CA ALA A 247 -27.23 -85.23 -6.03
C ALA A 247 -28.53 -84.63 -6.62
N TYR A 248 -29.49 -84.28 -5.74
CA TYR A 248 -30.72 -83.58 -6.12
C TYR A 248 -31.58 -84.27 -7.20
N GLY A 249 -31.38 -85.58 -7.44
CA GLY A 249 -32.09 -86.37 -8.45
C GLY A 249 -31.56 -86.22 -9.87
N SER A 250 -30.34 -85.71 -10.06
CA SER A 250 -29.68 -85.62 -11.36
C SER A 250 -29.23 -87.01 -11.87
N THR A 251 -28.89 -87.09 -13.16
CA THR A 251 -28.22 -88.25 -13.76
C THR A 251 -26.91 -88.54 -13.01
N ALA A 252 -26.68 -89.82 -12.68
CA ALA A 252 -25.60 -90.23 -11.76
C ALA A 252 -24.20 -90.25 -12.39
N ASP A 253 -24.12 -90.10 -13.72
CA ASP A 253 -22.89 -90.32 -14.49
C ASP A 253 -22.40 -89.05 -15.22
N ASP A 254 -23.16 -87.95 -15.17
CA ASP A 254 -22.93 -86.68 -15.87
C ASP A 254 -22.58 -85.54 -14.87
N GLY A 255 -21.77 -84.58 -15.30
CA GLY A 255 -21.20 -83.49 -14.49
C GLY A 255 -21.56 -82.10 -15.01
N GLY A 256 -21.19 -81.07 -14.27
CA GLY A 256 -21.45 -79.68 -14.65
C GLY A 256 -20.71 -79.26 -15.91
N ASP A 257 -21.43 -79.17 -17.03
CA ASP A 257 -20.93 -78.77 -18.34
C ASP A 257 -20.90 -77.24 -18.48
N GLY A 258 -19.76 -76.57 -18.40
CA GLY A 258 -19.80 -75.12 -18.58
C GLY A 258 -18.51 -74.38 -18.34
N LYS A 259 -18.69 -73.17 -17.81
CA LYS A 259 -17.65 -72.17 -17.58
C LYS A 259 -17.75 -71.63 -16.19
N ILE A 260 -16.67 -71.00 -15.76
CA ILE A 260 -16.64 -70.15 -14.59
C ILE A 260 -15.85 -68.89 -14.87
N PHE A 261 -16.35 -67.77 -14.38
CA PHE A 261 -15.65 -66.50 -14.42
C PHE A 261 -16.02 -65.64 -13.21
N ILE A 262 -15.15 -64.71 -12.87
CA ILE A 262 -15.40 -63.73 -11.82
C ILE A 262 -15.75 -62.38 -12.46
N LEU A 263 -16.85 -61.79 -12.00
CA LEU A 263 -17.22 -60.43 -12.31
C LEU A 263 -16.56 -59.50 -11.29
N ALA A 264 -15.72 -58.61 -11.81
CA ALA A 264 -15.05 -57.59 -11.04
C ALA A 264 -14.93 -56.33 -11.90
N ASP A 265 -15.53 -55.22 -11.44
CA ASP A 265 -15.29 -53.90 -12.02
C ASP A 265 -13.90 -53.37 -11.57
N PRO A 266 -12.96 -53.09 -12.50
CA PRO A 266 -11.68 -52.47 -12.17
C PRO A 266 -11.80 -51.00 -11.69
N PHE A 267 -12.96 -50.35 -11.81
CA PHE A 267 -13.18 -48.93 -11.45
C PHE A 267 -13.85 -48.71 -10.08
N THR A 268 -13.38 -49.41 -9.06
CA THR A 268 -13.90 -49.30 -7.68
C THR A 268 -13.06 -48.41 -6.76
N LEU A 269 -12.06 -47.72 -7.29
CA LEU A 269 -11.20 -46.82 -6.52
C LEU A 269 -11.97 -45.55 -6.12
N GLU A 270 -11.85 -45.11 -4.87
CA GLU A 270 -12.29 -43.78 -4.46
C GLU A 270 -11.62 -42.68 -5.29
N GLN A 271 -12.31 -41.56 -5.43
CA GLN A 271 -11.70 -40.37 -5.99
C GLN A 271 -10.79 -39.73 -4.94
N ALA A 272 -9.62 -39.28 -5.37
CA ALA A 272 -8.74 -38.48 -4.54
C ALA A 272 -9.45 -37.20 -4.07
N PRO A 273 -9.12 -36.67 -2.87
CA PRO A 273 -9.72 -35.43 -2.38
C PRO A 273 -9.43 -34.29 -3.36
N SER A 274 -10.38 -33.38 -3.54
CA SER A 274 -10.32 -32.32 -4.56
C SER A 274 -10.80 -30.97 -4.02
N VAL A 275 -10.42 -29.90 -4.70
CA VAL A 275 -10.82 -28.53 -4.36
C VAL A 275 -12.27 -28.25 -4.82
N ASP A 276 -13.05 -27.55 -4.00
CA ASP A 276 -14.41 -27.08 -4.32
C ASP A 276 -14.39 -25.98 -5.40
N ILE A 277 -14.96 -26.29 -6.55
CA ILE A 277 -15.09 -25.40 -7.71
C ILE A 277 -16.46 -24.69 -7.78
N GLY A 278 -17.41 -25.01 -6.90
CA GLY A 278 -18.77 -24.48 -6.91
C GLY A 278 -18.97 -23.12 -6.22
N GLN A 279 -18.02 -22.67 -5.39
CA GLN A 279 -18.06 -21.39 -4.67
C GLN A 279 -16.72 -20.62 -4.71
N GLY A 280 -16.23 -20.28 -5.90
CA GLY A 280 -15.12 -19.32 -6.03
C GLY A 280 -13.70 -19.90 -6.05
N GLY A 281 -13.52 -21.22 -6.25
CA GLY A 281 -12.24 -21.84 -6.64
C GLY A 281 -11.01 -21.51 -5.77
N ILE A 282 -9.82 -21.82 -6.31
CA ILE A 282 -8.55 -21.41 -5.69
C ILE A 282 -8.39 -19.89 -5.89
N SER A 283 -8.36 -19.14 -4.80
CA SER A 283 -8.03 -17.72 -4.80
C SER A 283 -6.51 -17.55 -4.71
N ILE A 284 -5.93 -16.80 -5.64
CA ILE A 284 -4.49 -16.53 -5.72
C ILE A 284 -4.28 -15.03 -5.61
N THR A 285 -3.47 -14.61 -4.65
CA THR A 285 -2.96 -13.25 -4.54
C THR A 285 -1.53 -13.25 -5.04
N HIS A 286 -1.26 -12.50 -6.11
CA HIS A 286 0.09 -12.29 -6.61
C HIS A 286 0.81 -11.20 -5.80
N PRO A 287 2.14 -11.30 -5.63
CA PRO A 287 2.97 -10.24 -5.10
C PRO A 287 2.77 -8.93 -5.86
N THR A 288 2.86 -7.81 -5.14
CA THR A 288 2.89 -6.46 -5.69
C THR A 288 4.31 -5.90 -5.62
N CYS A 289 4.57 -4.74 -6.22
CA CYS A 289 5.88 -4.09 -6.06
C CYS A 289 6.16 -3.66 -4.60
N GLU A 290 5.12 -3.47 -3.78
CA GLU A 290 5.23 -3.11 -2.36
C GLU A 290 5.27 -4.34 -1.44
N ASN A 291 4.69 -5.47 -1.86
CA ASN A 291 4.65 -6.71 -1.09
C ASN A 291 5.19 -7.87 -1.93
N ASN A 292 6.37 -8.34 -1.58
CA ASN A 292 7.13 -9.35 -2.32
C ASN A 292 6.63 -10.80 -2.16
N THR A 293 5.50 -11.01 -1.48
CA THR A 293 4.90 -12.34 -1.29
C THR A 293 3.43 -12.38 -1.70
N GLY A 294 2.96 -13.57 -2.09
CA GLY A 294 1.59 -13.86 -2.46
C GLY A 294 0.91 -14.81 -1.46
N SER A 295 -0.34 -15.17 -1.76
CA SER A 295 -1.10 -16.15 -0.97
C SER A 295 -2.00 -17.02 -1.84
N ILE A 296 -2.32 -18.21 -1.34
CA ILE A 296 -3.24 -19.17 -1.96
C ILE A 296 -4.31 -19.53 -0.93
N SER A 297 -5.59 -19.36 -1.27
CA SER A 297 -6.73 -19.72 -0.42
C SER A 297 -7.71 -20.63 -1.16
N PHE A 298 -8.20 -21.68 -0.50
CA PHE A 298 -9.11 -22.66 -1.12
C PHE A 298 -9.93 -23.41 -0.06
N SER A 299 -11.02 -24.03 -0.52
CA SER A 299 -11.78 -25.04 0.23
C SER A 299 -11.67 -26.38 -0.50
N ALA A 300 -11.54 -27.48 0.23
CA ALA A 300 -11.45 -28.82 -0.36
C ALA A 300 -12.47 -29.79 0.24
N TYR A 301 -12.79 -30.85 -0.49
CA TYR A 301 -13.72 -31.90 -0.07
C TYR A 301 -13.21 -33.27 -0.50
N GLY A 302 -13.72 -34.30 0.16
CA GLY A 302 -13.50 -35.71 -0.17
C GLY A 302 -14.75 -36.52 0.13
N THR A 303 -14.66 -37.83 -0.02
CA THR A 303 -15.72 -38.77 0.33
C THR A 303 -15.93 -38.83 1.86
N THR A 304 -17.11 -39.28 2.28
CA THR A 304 -17.48 -39.29 3.70
C THR A 304 -16.73 -40.38 4.47
N GLY A 305 -15.87 -39.97 5.41
CA GLY A 305 -15.31 -40.85 6.45
C GLY A 305 -13.80 -40.79 6.62
N TYR A 306 -13.05 -40.30 5.64
CA TYR A 306 -11.58 -40.20 5.72
C TYR A 306 -11.13 -38.78 6.09
N ALA A 307 -10.13 -38.67 6.97
CA ALA A 307 -9.50 -37.40 7.28
C ALA A 307 -8.62 -36.94 6.11
N ILE A 308 -8.71 -35.65 5.76
CA ILE A 308 -7.92 -35.04 4.69
C ILE A 308 -6.84 -34.16 5.31
N GLU A 309 -5.66 -34.17 4.71
CA GLU A 309 -4.60 -33.21 5.00
C GLU A 309 -4.08 -32.55 3.71
N THR A 310 -3.49 -31.37 3.89
CA THR A 310 -2.99 -30.53 2.80
C THR A 310 -1.57 -30.08 3.06
N SER A 311 -0.83 -29.87 1.98
CA SER A 311 0.53 -29.33 1.99
C SER A 311 0.72 -28.36 0.82
N ILE A 312 1.50 -27.31 1.05
CA ILE A 312 2.08 -26.47 0.00
C ILE A 312 3.51 -26.95 -0.28
N ASN A 313 3.85 -27.14 -1.56
CA ASN A 313 5.04 -27.82 -2.09
C ASN A 313 4.94 -29.36 -2.20
N GLY A 314 3.73 -29.88 -2.40
CA GLY A 314 3.54 -31.29 -2.74
C GLY A 314 3.88 -32.23 -1.59
N ALA A 315 4.48 -33.38 -1.92
CA ALA A 315 4.87 -34.40 -0.94
C ALA A 315 5.99 -33.97 0.03
N SER A 316 6.81 -32.99 -0.36
CA SER A 316 7.94 -32.51 0.44
C SER A 316 7.55 -31.39 1.42
N GLY A 317 6.36 -30.80 1.27
CA GLY A 317 5.85 -29.80 2.20
C GLY A 317 5.33 -30.41 3.50
N SER A 318 5.15 -29.56 4.50
CA SER A 318 4.56 -29.97 5.79
C SER A 318 3.06 -30.14 5.63
N PHE A 319 2.54 -31.30 6.03
CA PHE A 319 1.12 -31.58 5.99
C PHE A 319 0.41 -31.05 7.22
N SER A 320 -0.77 -30.48 7.01
CA SER A 320 -1.67 -29.99 8.05
C SER A 320 -3.08 -30.53 7.82
N ALA A 321 -3.80 -30.81 8.91
CA ALA A 321 -5.19 -31.24 8.83
C ALA A 321 -6.04 -30.19 8.08
N LEU A 322 -6.96 -30.67 7.23
CA LEU A 322 -7.81 -29.79 6.43
C LEU A 322 -8.81 -29.04 7.33
N ASN A 323 -8.74 -27.71 7.32
CA ASN A 323 -9.69 -26.81 7.97
C ASN A 323 -10.20 -25.80 6.93
N ASN A 324 -11.41 -25.99 6.41
CA ASN A 324 -11.94 -25.14 5.34
C ASN A 324 -12.40 -23.76 5.87
N PRO A 325 -12.06 -22.63 5.20
CA PRO A 325 -11.10 -22.51 4.11
C PRO A 325 -9.64 -22.51 4.62
N VAL A 326 -8.73 -23.08 3.82
CA VAL A 326 -7.29 -23.07 4.11
C VAL A 326 -6.63 -21.91 3.38
N THR A 327 -5.72 -21.19 4.05
CA THR A 327 -4.91 -20.13 3.43
C THR A 327 -3.42 -20.35 3.71
N TYR A 328 -2.63 -20.39 2.64
CA TYR A 328 -1.17 -20.32 2.69
C TYR A 328 -0.73 -18.89 2.33
N SER A 329 -0.09 -18.20 3.26
CA SER A 329 0.41 -16.83 3.10
C SER A 329 1.93 -16.79 2.97
N ASN A 330 2.47 -15.62 2.62
CA ASN A 330 3.92 -15.36 2.52
C ASN A 330 4.64 -16.26 1.50
N LEU A 331 3.97 -16.60 0.40
CA LEU A 331 4.53 -17.45 -0.63
C LEU A 331 5.34 -16.63 -1.63
N ALA A 332 6.59 -17.01 -1.87
CA ALA A 332 7.44 -16.37 -2.86
C ALA A 332 6.88 -16.55 -4.30
N PRO A 333 7.20 -15.65 -5.24
CA PRO A 333 6.98 -15.91 -6.65
C PRO A 333 7.60 -17.23 -7.10
N GLY A 334 6.87 -17.99 -7.92
CA GLY A 334 7.30 -19.28 -8.41
C GLY A 334 6.14 -20.26 -8.57
N VAL A 335 6.50 -21.49 -8.94
CA VAL A 335 5.54 -22.59 -9.09
C VAL A 335 5.46 -23.32 -7.75
N HIS A 336 4.25 -23.39 -7.20
CA HIS A 336 3.91 -24.11 -5.99
C HIS A 336 3.04 -25.31 -6.34
N THR A 337 3.21 -26.42 -5.61
CA THR A 337 2.34 -27.59 -5.74
C THR A 337 1.46 -27.68 -4.51
N LEU A 338 0.16 -27.44 -4.66
CA LEU A 338 -0.80 -27.73 -3.62
C LEU A 338 -1.14 -29.22 -3.70
N ARG A 339 -0.92 -29.97 -2.61
CA ARG A 339 -1.32 -31.36 -2.49
C ARG A 339 -2.44 -31.53 -1.47
N LEU A 340 -3.44 -32.33 -1.86
CA LEU A 340 -4.48 -32.87 -0.98
C LEU A 340 -4.32 -34.38 -0.94
N ARG A 341 -4.40 -35.01 0.24
CA ARG A 341 -4.41 -36.48 0.38
C ARG A 341 -5.24 -36.93 1.57
N TYR A 342 -5.64 -38.20 1.58
CA TYR A 342 -6.18 -38.82 2.78
C TYR A 342 -5.06 -39.21 3.75
N VAL A 343 -5.26 -38.98 5.04
CA VAL A 343 -4.25 -39.23 6.10
C VAL A 343 -3.83 -40.71 6.12
N ASP A 344 -4.78 -41.63 6.01
CA ASP A 344 -4.53 -43.08 6.05
C ASP A 344 -4.11 -43.67 4.69
N TYR A 345 -4.25 -42.90 3.60
CA TYR A 345 -3.94 -43.34 2.23
C TYR A 345 -3.14 -42.24 1.50
N PRO A 346 -1.88 -42.01 1.87
CA PRO A 346 -1.10 -40.88 1.36
C PRO A 346 -0.81 -40.92 -0.14
N ASP A 347 -0.93 -42.11 -0.76
CA ASP A 347 -0.80 -42.32 -2.21
C ASP A 347 -2.10 -42.02 -2.98
N CYS A 348 -3.21 -41.76 -2.28
CA CYS A 348 -4.45 -41.22 -2.84
C CYS A 348 -4.45 -39.70 -2.69
N PHE A 349 -3.91 -39.01 -3.69
CA PHE A 349 -3.72 -37.57 -3.64
C PHE A 349 -4.14 -36.89 -4.94
N THR A 350 -4.38 -35.59 -4.82
CA THR A 350 -4.54 -34.68 -5.96
C THR A 350 -3.53 -33.56 -5.81
N ASP A 351 -2.75 -33.34 -6.87
CA ASP A 351 -1.86 -32.19 -6.98
C ASP A 351 -2.44 -31.12 -7.90
N TYR A 352 -2.33 -29.88 -7.45
CA TYR A 352 -2.61 -28.68 -8.22
C TYR A 352 -1.32 -27.87 -8.35
N THR A 353 -0.86 -27.68 -9.58
CA THR A 353 0.23 -26.76 -9.87
C THR A 353 -0.32 -25.34 -9.93
N ILE A 354 0.18 -24.48 -9.04
CA ILE A 354 -0.25 -23.09 -8.90
C ILE A 354 0.97 -22.20 -9.11
N THR A 355 0.89 -21.30 -10.07
CA THR A 355 1.96 -20.32 -10.30
C THR A 355 1.62 -19.00 -9.62
N ILE A 356 2.50 -18.58 -8.71
CA ILE A 356 2.53 -17.21 -8.21
C ILE A 356 3.49 -16.44 -9.10
N ASN A 357 2.96 -15.58 -9.97
CA ASN A 357 3.80 -14.81 -10.88
C ASN A 357 4.62 -13.78 -10.10
N SER A 358 5.90 -13.62 -10.48
CA SER A 358 6.66 -12.44 -10.09
C SER A 358 6.00 -11.20 -10.71
N PRO A 359 6.00 -10.05 -10.02
CA PRO A 359 5.52 -8.84 -10.63
C PRO A 359 6.50 -8.44 -11.73
N THR A 360 6.04 -8.47 -12.98
CA THR A 360 6.85 -8.07 -14.15
C THR A 360 6.75 -6.56 -14.33
N GLY A 361 7.89 -5.85 -14.39
CA GLY A 361 7.93 -4.40 -14.61
C GLY A 361 7.80 -3.56 -13.34
N CYS A 362 8.22 -4.07 -12.18
CA CYS A 362 8.40 -3.22 -11.00
C CYS A 362 9.63 -2.32 -11.20
N TYR A 363 9.35 -1.08 -11.55
CA TYR A 363 10.31 -0.01 -11.50
C TYR A 363 10.17 0.72 -10.17
N ASN A 364 11.27 1.10 -9.54
CA ASN A 364 11.28 1.94 -8.35
C ASN A 364 11.63 3.37 -8.75
N LEU A 365 10.59 4.17 -9.03
CA LEU A 365 10.72 5.60 -9.28
C LEU A 365 10.67 6.36 -7.95
N SER A 366 11.74 7.05 -7.61
CA SER A 366 11.80 8.03 -6.52
C SER A 366 12.07 9.39 -7.12
N LEU A 367 11.14 10.32 -6.89
CA LEU A 367 11.28 11.72 -7.26
C LEU A 367 11.70 12.52 -6.02
N ASN A 368 12.48 13.57 -6.22
CA ASN A 368 12.87 14.52 -5.19
C ASN A 368 12.53 15.94 -5.67
N PRO A 369 12.07 16.84 -4.78
CA PRO A 369 11.79 18.21 -5.17
C PRO A 369 13.00 18.92 -5.80
N ASP A 370 12.74 19.70 -6.84
CA ASP A 370 13.73 20.50 -7.53
C ASP A 370 13.59 21.98 -7.16
N SER A 371 14.67 22.72 -7.34
CA SER A 371 14.63 24.17 -7.15
C SER A 371 15.61 24.91 -8.05
N GLY A 372 15.26 26.13 -8.41
CA GLY A 372 16.20 27.07 -9.02
C GLY A 372 15.77 28.51 -8.79
N SER A 373 16.74 29.42 -8.90
CA SER A 373 16.53 30.85 -8.67
C SER A 373 17.14 31.68 -9.79
N GLY A 374 16.56 32.85 -10.01
CA GLY A 374 17.04 33.84 -10.97
C GLY A 374 16.47 35.22 -10.65
N VAL A 375 16.84 36.21 -11.45
CA VAL A 375 16.44 37.61 -11.25
C VAL A 375 15.41 37.98 -12.31
N GLU A 376 14.35 38.70 -11.92
CA GLU A 376 13.36 39.27 -12.84
C GLU A 376 14.06 40.10 -13.94
N GLY A 377 13.50 40.07 -15.15
CA GLY A 377 14.11 40.70 -16.33
C GLY A 377 15.14 39.83 -17.06
N THR A 378 15.73 38.83 -16.40
CA THR A 378 16.77 37.97 -17.00
C THR A 378 16.27 36.53 -17.19
N PRO A 379 16.21 35.99 -18.43
CA PRO A 379 15.85 34.58 -18.65
C PRO A 379 16.85 33.62 -17.98
N PHE A 380 16.34 32.57 -17.34
CA PHE A 380 17.16 31.52 -16.71
C PHE A 380 16.50 30.14 -16.82
N THR A 381 17.27 29.09 -16.49
CA THR A 381 16.83 27.70 -16.62
C THR A 381 17.16 26.93 -15.35
N VAL A 382 16.18 26.20 -14.81
CA VAL A 382 16.43 25.13 -13.84
C VAL A 382 16.91 23.91 -14.62
N PRO A 383 18.07 23.33 -14.26
CA PRO A 383 18.58 22.11 -14.89
C PRO A 383 17.59 20.95 -14.86
N ASN A 384 17.88 19.89 -15.61
CA ASN A 384 17.02 18.71 -15.72
C ASN A 384 16.47 18.24 -14.36
N ILE A 385 15.14 18.29 -14.21
CA ILE A 385 14.39 17.91 -13.00
C ILE A 385 14.56 16.43 -12.60
N LEU A 386 15.13 15.60 -13.45
CA LEU A 386 15.42 14.20 -13.13
C LEU A 386 16.83 13.99 -12.57
N ALA A 387 17.65 15.05 -12.46
CA ALA A 387 19.07 14.92 -12.14
C ALA A 387 19.32 14.36 -10.72
N ASN A 388 18.44 14.66 -9.78
CA ASN A 388 18.44 14.18 -8.39
C ASN A 388 17.47 13.01 -8.17
N ASP A 389 16.79 12.53 -9.22
CA ASP A 389 15.81 11.46 -9.16
C ASP A 389 16.45 10.09 -9.39
N THR A 390 15.72 9.03 -9.03
CA THR A 390 16.15 7.66 -9.32
C THR A 390 15.05 6.79 -9.88
N LEU A 391 15.41 5.99 -10.89
CA LEU A 391 14.68 4.86 -11.41
C LEU A 391 15.55 3.62 -11.21
N ASP A 392 15.14 2.74 -10.31
CA ASP A 392 15.91 1.55 -9.90
C ASP A 392 17.34 1.91 -9.43
N GLY A 393 17.46 3.06 -8.75
CA GLY A 393 18.73 3.55 -8.20
C GLY A 393 19.64 4.26 -9.20
N ASN A 394 19.23 4.42 -10.46
CA ASN A 394 19.97 5.17 -11.48
C ASN A 394 19.20 6.43 -11.88
N THR A 395 19.88 7.47 -12.36
CA THR A 395 19.21 8.67 -12.90
C THR A 395 18.26 8.28 -14.05
N PRO A 396 16.96 8.65 -14.00
CA PRO A 396 16.01 8.29 -15.04
C PRO A 396 16.40 8.91 -16.39
N ALA A 397 16.34 8.10 -17.46
CA ALA A 397 16.56 8.58 -18.81
C ALA A 397 15.22 8.94 -19.47
N ILE A 398 15.13 10.14 -20.07
CA ILE A 398 13.97 10.54 -20.85
C ILE A 398 14.00 9.84 -22.21
N GLY A 399 12.89 9.22 -22.61
CA GLY A 399 12.81 8.59 -23.93
C GLY A 399 11.49 7.86 -24.21
N THR A 400 11.57 6.78 -24.99
CA THR A 400 10.40 6.03 -25.48
C THR A 400 10.51 4.52 -25.29
N ASN A 401 11.67 4.02 -24.85
CA ASN A 401 11.91 2.60 -24.64
C ASN A 401 11.41 2.15 -23.25
N PRO A 402 11.11 0.86 -23.06
CA PRO A 402 10.80 0.33 -21.74
C PRO A 402 11.96 0.56 -20.76
N GLY A 403 11.63 1.07 -19.56
CA GLY A 403 12.61 1.45 -18.54
C GLY A 403 13.15 2.87 -18.67
N GLU A 404 12.71 3.63 -19.68
CA GLU A 404 12.87 5.08 -19.75
C GLU A 404 11.62 5.78 -19.16
N VAL A 405 11.70 7.09 -18.99
CA VAL A 405 10.60 7.93 -18.51
C VAL A 405 10.19 8.96 -19.56
N TYR A 406 8.98 9.50 -19.41
CA TYR A 406 8.63 10.78 -20.02
C TYR A 406 8.14 11.73 -18.93
N VAL A 407 8.40 13.02 -19.12
CA VAL A 407 8.04 14.08 -18.19
C VAL A 407 6.99 15.00 -18.81
N SER A 408 6.09 15.52 -17.98
CA SER A 408 5.04 16.43 -18.42
C SER A 408 4.65 17.39 -17.31
N LYS A 409 4.17 18.58 -17.67
CA LYS A 409 3.55 19.50 -16.70
C LYS A 409 2.35 18.83 -16.05
N SER A 410 2.17 19.06 -14.75
CA SER A 410 0.93 18.73 -14.04
C SER A 410 0.19 20.03 -13.78
N GLY A 411 -1.05 20.13 -14.25
CA GLY A 411 -1.84 21.36 -14.16
C GLY A 411 -1.41 22.47 -15.13
N THR A 412 -1.77 23.71 -14.80
CA THR A 412 -1.49 24.91 -15.61
C THR A 412 -0.34 25.68 -14.99
N TRP A 413 0.72 25.90 -15.76
CA TRP A 413 1.87 26.70 -15.33
C TRP A 413 1.70 28.16 -15.76
N PRO A 414 2.23 29.14 -15.00
CA PRO A 414 2.23 30.55 -15.37
C PRO A 414 2.84 30.81 -16.74
N ALA A 415 2.37 31.88 -17.41
CA ALA A 415 2.96 32.31 -18.67
C ALA A 415 4.43 32.69 -18.47
N GLY A 416 5.31 32.26 -19.38
CA GLY A 416 6.75 32.48 -19.27
C GLY A 416 7.53 31.34 -18.60
N ILE A 417 6.87 30.37 -17.95
CA ILE A 417 7.51 29.19 -17.38
C ILE A 417 7.14 27.94 -18.20
N THR A 418 8.15 27.20 -18.66
CA THR A 418 7.96 26.03 -19.53
C THR A 418 8.83 24.86 -19.09
N LEU A 419 8.35 23.63 -19.32
CA LEU A 419 9.09 22.40 -19.14
C LEU A 419 9.46 21.85 -20.51
N ASP A 420 10.74 21.64 -20.79
CA ASP A 420 11.21 20.92 -21.96
C ASP A 420 11.07 19.41 -21.71
N SER A 421 10.12 18.78 -22.40
CA SER A 421 9.85 17.35 -22.22
C SER A 421 10.93 16.42 -22.79
N ALA A 422 11.89 16.95 -23.56
CA ALA A 422 12.98 16.18 -24.13
C ALA A 422 14.23 16.20 -23.23
N THR A 423 14.50 17.32 -22.56
CA THR A 423 15.68 17.47 -21.69
C THR A 423 15.36 17.42 -20.20
N GLY A 424 14.10 17.67 -19.81
CA GLY A 424 13.68 17.81 -18.42
C GLY A 424 13.99 19.18 -17.82
N GLU A 425 14.53 20.12 -18.60
CA GLU A 425 14.85 21.46 -18.12
C GLU A 425 13.61 22.33 -17.97
N VAL A 426 13.59 23.20 -16.97
CA VAL A 426 12.52 24.19 -16.79
C VAL A 426 13.05 25.56 -17.16
N ASN A 427 12.47 26.17 -18.20
CA ASN A 427 12.89 27.46 -18.73
C ASN A 427 11.96 28.58 -18.25
N ILE A 428 12.57 29.66 -17.74
CA ILE A 428 11.91 30.85 -17.22
C ILE A 428 12.27 32.04 -18.11
N ALA A 429 11.25 32.69 -18.68
CA ALA A 429 11.43 33.92 -19.44
C ALA A 429 11.69 35.11 -18.51
N GLY A 430 12.48 36.10 -18.94
CA GLY A 430 12.75 37.32 -18.16
C GLY A 430 11.50 38.18 -17.88
N THR A 431 10.37 37.92 -18.54
CA THR A 431 9.09 38.60 -18.27
C THR A 431 8.33 38.04 -17.07
N VAL A 432 8.84 36.99 -16.41
CA VAL A 432 8.23 36.45 -15.19
C VAL A 432 8.57 37.38 -14.04
N VAL A 433 7.54 37.85 -13.34
CA VAL A 433 7.67 38.81 -12.23
C VAL A 433 8.32 38.17 -11.01
N ALA A 434 8.90 38.98 -10.13
CA ALA A 434 9.42 38.52 -8.85
C ALA A 434 8.35 37.76 -8.04
N GLY A 435 8.78 36.68 -7.40
CA GLY A 435 7.92 35.81 -6.61
C GLY A 435 8.43 34.38 -6.50
N THR A 436 7.77 33.60 -5.66
CA THR A 436 8.02 32.15 -5.53
C THR A 436 6.93 31.36 -6.23
N TYR A 437 7.32 30.50 -7.16
CA TYR A 437 6.43 29.62 -7.92
C TYR A 437 6.70 28.17 -7.57
N THR A 438 5.74 27.48 -6.98
CA THR A 438 5.81 26.02 -6.77
C THR A 438 4.91 25.34 -7.79
N LEU A 439 5.51 24.53 -8.66
CA LEU A 439 4.83 23.96 -9.83
C LEU A 439 4.96 22.44 -9.83
N ASP A 440 3.84 21.77 -10.03
CA ASP A 440 3.82 20.31 -10.13
C ASP A 440 4.25 19.85 -11.53
N TYR A 441 5.13 18.85 -11.56
CA TYR A 441 5.43 18.07 -12.76
C TYR A 441 5.14 16.60 -12.52
N ARG A 442 4.96 15.85 -13.61
CA ARG A 442 4.64 14.43 -13.58
C ARG A 442 5.67 13.63 -14.37
N VAL A 443 6.20 12.60 -13.75
CA VAL A 443 7.14 11.64 -14.36
C VAL A 443 6.47 10.29 -14.45
N CYS A 444 6.49 9.68 -15.62
CA CYS A 444 5.88 8.37 -15.87
C CYS A 444 6.90 7.39 -16.45
N VAL A 445 6.98 6.21 -15.86
CA VAL A 445 7.85 5.12 -16.34
C VAL A 445 7.17 4.36 -17.48
N ILE A 446 7.95 4.03 -18.52
CA ILE A 446 7.49 3.27 -19.68
C ILE A 446 7.67 1.75 -19.40
N GLY A 447 6.56 0.99 -19.37
CA GLY A 447 6.52 -0.43 -18.99
C GLY A 447 6.04 -1.41 -20.06
N LEU A 448 6.43 -2.69 -19.94
CA LEU A 448 6.27 -3.77 -20.93
C LEU A 448 4.92 -4.52 -20.95
N CYS A 449 3.94 -4.22 -20.09
CA CYS A 449 2.67 -4.96 -20.08
C CYS A 449 1.72 -4.44 -21.19
N LEU A 450 1.24 -5.37 -22.02
CA LEU A 450 0.46 -5.11 -23.23
C LEU A 450 -0.90 -4.42 -22.98
N ASP A 451 -1.35 -4.33 -21.72
CA ASP A 451 -2.66 -3.78 -21.34
C ASP A 451 -2.64 -2.87 -20.09
N CYS A 452 -1.50 -2.29 -19.71
CA CYS A 452 -1.52 -1.27 -18.65
C CYS A 452 -1.33 0.14 -19.24
N PRO A 453 -2.23 1.12 -18.95
CA PRO A 453 -1.87 2.53 -19.10
C PRO A 453 -0.66 2.81 -18.19
N PRO A 454 0.19 3.82 -18.45
CA PRO A 454 1.49 4.00 -17.78
C PRO A 454 1.37 3.79 -16.27
N ALA A 455 1.89 2.67 -15.77
CA ALA A 455 1.43 2.09 -14.50
C ALA A 455 2.10 2.75 -13.28
N LEU A 456 3.26 3.38 -13.48
CA LEU A 456 3.96 4.12 -12.43
C LEU A 456 4.19 5.55 -12.90
N CYS A 457 3.33 6.45 -12.43
CA CYS A 457 3.53 7.88 -12.55
C CYS A 457 3.55 8.49 -11.16
N LYS A 458 4.52 9.37 -10.90
CA LYS A 458 4.58 10.18 -9.69
C LYS A 458 4.54 11.66 -10.08
N THR A 459 4.00 12.46 -9.19
CA THR A 459 4.03 13.91 -9.27
C THR A 459 5.00 14.40 -8.22
N GLU A 460 5.78 15.41 -8.56
CA GLU A 460 6.70 16.10 -7.65
C GLU A 460 6.69 17.59 -8.00
N THR A 461 7.35 18.40 -7.18
CA THR A 461 7.36 19.85 -7.32
C THR A 461 8.72 20.39 -7.77
N VAL A 462 8.69 21.43 -8.60
CA VAL A 462 9.82 22.34 -8.79
C VAL A 462 9.48 23.70 -8.17
N THR A 463 10.36 24.22 -7.32
CA THR A 463 10.26 25.55 -6.72
C THR A 463 11.18 26.53 -7.45
N ILE A 464 10.57 27.55 -8.05
CA ILE A 464 11.28 28.61 -8.78
C ILE A 464 11.18 29.88 -7.95
N ILE A 465 12.33 30.48 -7.62
CA ILE A 465 12.40 31.76 -6.94
C ILE A 465 12.87 32.80 -7.95
N VAL A 466 11.98 33.70 -8.34
CA VAL A 466 12.35 34.88 -9.12
C VAL A 466 12.54 36.01 -8.13
N MET A 467 13.77 36.44 -7.96
CA MET A 467 14.12 37.58 -7.11
C MET A 467 13.81 38.88 -7.87
N PRO A 468 13.36 39.93 -7.18
CA PRO A 468 13.31 41.26 -7.80
C PRO A 468 14.73 41.66 -8.26
N PRO A 469 14.85 42.53 -9.28
CA PRO A 469 16.13 43.17 -9.53
C PRO A 469 16.58 43.86 -8.25
N LEU A 470 17.87 43.77 -7.92
CA LEU A 470 18.43 44.59 -6.85
C LEU A 470 18.35 46.05 -7.29
N THR A 471 17.91 46.92 -6.39
CA THR A 471 17.94 48.36 -6.60
C THR A 471 19.40 48.82 -6.64
N ASP A 472 19.66 49.83 -7.45
CA ASP A 472 20.94 50.52 -7.66
C ASP A 472 20.53 52.00 -7.83
N SER A 473 20.40 52.67 -6.69
CA SER A 473 19.67 53.93 -6.53
C SER A 473 20.37 55.11 -7.20
N ASP A 474 21.70 55.13 -7.24
CA ASP A 474 22.51 56.13 -7.95
C ASP A 474 23.04 55.66 -9.32
N GLY A 475 22.83 54.38 -9.67
CA GLY A 475 23.15 53.80 -10.96
C GLY A 475 24.65 53.56 -11.20
N ASP A 476 25.46 53.40 -10.16
CA ASP A 476 26.91 53.19 -10.30
C ASP A 476 27.32 51.74 -10.60
N GLY A 477 26.39 50.80 -10.46
CA GLY A 477 26.57 49.38 -10.70
C GLY A 477 26.88 48.54 -9.47
N VAL A 478 26.91 49.14 -8.28
CA VAL A 478 26.85 48.50 -6.97
C VAL A 478 25.39 48.56 -6.50
N PRO A 479 24.75 47.42 -6.19
CA PRO A 479 23.36 47.46 -5.71
C PRO A 479 23.30 47.94 -4.25
N ASP A 480 22.24 48.67 -3.88
CA ASP A 480 22.05 49.31 -2.56
C ASP A 480 22.31 48.40 -1.34
N ILE A 481 22.11 47.09 -1.50
CA ILE A 481 22.38 46.12 -0.41
C ILE A 481 23.87 45.92 -0.11
N ASP A 482 24.73 46.16 -1.09
CA ASP A 482 26.20 46.04 -1.03
C ASP A 482 26.88 47.42 -1.15
N ASP A 483 26.11 48.47 -1.41
CA ASP A 483 26.51 49.86 -1.38
C ASP A 483 26.53 50.39 0.07
N LEU A 484 27.35 51.38 0.35
CA LEU A 484 27.44 52.05 1.66
C LEU A 484 27.05 53.54 1.58
N ASP A 485 26.72 54.03 0.39
CA ASP A 485 26.49 55.43 0.02
C ASP A 485 25.50 55.45 -1.17
N ASP A 486 24.24 55.09 -0.91
CA ASP A 486 23.23 54.73 -1.92
C ASP A 486 22.86 55.87 -2.91
N ASP A 487 23.23 57.10 -2.59
CA ASP A 487 23.03 58.29 -3.43
C ASP A 487 24.33 58.91 -3.97
N ASN A 488 25.47 58.32 -3.61
CA ASN A 488 26.82 58.71 -4.03
C ASN A 488 27.15 60.18 -3.73
N ASP A 489 26.57 60.77 -2.69
CA ASP A 489 26.85 62.13 -2.24
C ASP A 489 28.15 62.20 -1.38
N GLY A 490 28.65 61.04 -0.92
CA GLY A 490 29.88 60.90 -0.15
C GLY A 490 29.67 60.71 1.35
N ILE A 491 28.46 60.95 1.87
CA ILE A 491 28.04 60.62 3.23
C ILE A 491 27.57 59.16 3.19
N LEU A 492 27.94 58.37 4.20
CA LEU A 492 27.56 56.95 4.20
C LEU A 492 26.16 56.80 4.80
N ASP A 493 25.36 55.83 4.34
CA ASP A 493 23.99 55.64 4.84
C ASP A 493 23.95 55.43 6.36
N ALA A 494 25.02 54.86 6.94
CA ALA A 494 25.16 54.65 8.39
C ALA A 494 25.27 55.95 9.19
N HIS A 495 25.71 57.04 8.55
CA HIS A 495 25.78 58.39 9.09
C HIS A 495 24.46 59.14 8.89
N GLU A 496 23.71 58.82 7.84
CA GLU A 496 22.43 59.47 7.54
C GLU A 496 21.25 58.80 8.25
N ASN A 497 21.22 57.47 8.33
CA ASN A 497 20.13 56.70 8.93
C ASN A 497 20.22 56.57 10.46
N HIS A 498 20.50 57.66 11.17
CA HIS A 498 20.59 57.65 12.64
C HIS A 498 19.25 57.90 13.39
N CYS A 499 18.11 57.81 12.70
CA CYS A 499 16.78 58.06 13.26
C CYS A 499 16.09 56.76 13.71
N VAL A 500 16.25 56.37 14.97
CA VAL A 500 15.48 55.24 15.51
C VAL A 500 14.08 55.70 15.91
N PHE A 501 13.02 55.06 15.38
CA PHE A 501 11.69 55.19 15.99
C PHE A 501 11.70 54.41 17.31
N GLY A 502 11.58 55.12 18.43
CA GLY A 502 11.55 54.55 19.77
C GLY A 502 10.38 55.08 20.58
N PHE A 503 9.45 54.21 20.97
CA PHE A 503 8.44 54.51 21.97
C PHE A 503 8.92 53.97 23.33
N TYR A 504 8.83 54.80 24.38
CA TYR A 504 9.22 54.43 25.74
C TYR A 504 8.25 55.02 26.76
N ASP A 505 7.77 54.19 27.70
CA ASP A 505 6.98 54.60 28.86
C ASP A 505 7.46 53.87 30.12
N ASP A 506 8.05 54.65 31.03
CA ASP A 506 8.51 54.25 32.36
C ASP A 506 7.51 54.65 33.45
N PHE A 507 6.28 55.04 33.08
CA PHE A 507 5.25 55.58 33.98
C PHE A 507 5.69 56.84 34.78
N GLY A 508 6.82 57.43 34.41
CA GLY A 508 7.37 58.67 34.93
C GLY A 508 7.87 58.61 36.38
N THR A 509 8.03 59.79 36.97
CA THR A 509 8.50 59.96 38.35
C THR A 509 7.54 60.81 39.17
N GLY A 510 7.53 60.62 40.49
CA GLY A 510 6.80 61.47 41.42
C GLY A 510 6.28 60.72 42.65
N THR A 511 5.96 61.46 43.71
CA THR A 511 5.57 60.89 45.01
C THR A 511 4.08 60.63 45.18
N GLU A 512 3.24 61.17 44.28
CA GLU A 512 1.79 60.98 44.28
C GLU A 512 1.41 59.74 43.45
N GLU A 513 0.32 59.07 43.81
CA GLU A 513 -0.30 58.03 42.98
C GLU A 513 -1.04 58.65 41.79
N ILE A 514 -0.98 58.02 40.60
CA ILE A 514 -1.66 58.54 39.40
C ILE A 514 -2.45 57.46 38.64
N GLU A 515 -3.45 57.88 37.88
CA GLU A 515 -4.23 57.03 36.97
C GLU A 515 -3.64 56.98 35.55
N THR A 516 -4.09 56.02 34.73
CA THR A 516 -3.76 55.95 33.31
C THR A 516 -5.00 55.62 32.46
N PRO A 517 -5.17 56.21 31.26
CA PRO A 517 -6.27 55.87 30.37
C PRO A 517 -6.11 54.50 29.71
N TYR A 518 -4.95 53.85 29.86
CA TYR A 518 -4.61 52.58 29.20
C TYR A 518 -5.05 51.34 29.98
N ILE A 519 -5.71 51.51 31.12
CA ILE A 519 -6.30 50.41 31.89
C ILE A 519 -7.76 50.18 31.49
N ASN A 520 -8.17 48.92 31.40
CA ASN A 520 -9.55 48.55 31.09
C ASN A 520 -10.51 48.92 32.24
N SER A 521 -11.09 50.12 32.14
CA SER A 521 -11.99 50.69 33.15
C SER A 521 -13.30 49.93 33.36
N SER A 522 -13.61 48.91 32.53
CA SER A 522 -14.79 48.05 32.72
C SER A 522 -14.54 46.95 33.76
N HIS A 523 -13.26 46.64 34.03
CA HIS A 523 -12.82 45.59 34.94
C HIS A 523 -11.94 46.12 36.07
N TYR A 524 -11.24 47.24 35.86
CA TYR A 524 -10.27 47.80 36.79
C TYR A 524 -10.59 49.25 37.18
N THR A 525 -10.50 49.57 38.47
CA THR A 525 -10.71 50.93 38.99
C THR A 525 -9.43 51.49 39.60
N PHE A 526 -9.14 52.77 39.34
CA PHE A 526 -8.00 53.45 39.96
C PHE A 526 -8.25 53.71 41.45
N ASN A 527 -7.22 53.56 42.29
CA ASN A 527 -7.27 53.89 43.70
C ASN A 527 -5.93 54.52 44.17
N GLU A 528 -6.03 55.63 44.91
CA GLU A 528 -4.88 56.39 45.45
C GLU A 528 -4.38 55.84 46.81
N ASP A 529 -5.19 55.02 47.48
CA ASP A 529 -4.91 54.49 48.81
C ASP A 529 -4.51 52.99 48.75
N THR A 530 -5.37 52.10 49.24
CA THR A 530 -5.17 50.65 49.23
C THR A 530 -5.92 50.07 48.05
N ILE A 531 -5.22 49.36 47.16
CA ILE A 531 -5.81 48.68 46.00
C ILE A 531 -6.31 47.26 46.35
N TYR A 532 -7.57 46.97 46.05
CA TYR A 532 -8.20 45.66 46.16
C TYR A 532 -8.29 44.95 44.81
N ASP A 533 -8.70 43.69 44.79
CA ASP A 533 -8.82 42.89 43.57
C ASP A 533 -9.75 43.59 42.56
N GLY A 534 -9.25 43.78 41.32
CA GLY A 534 -9.91 44.62 40.31
C GLY A 534 -9.58 46.11 40.44
N GLU A 535 -8.51 46.47 41.15
CA GLU A 535 -8.03 47.85 41.26
C GLU A 535 -6.55 47.96 40.88
N TYR A 536 -6.14 49.16 40.50
CA TYR A 536 -4.76 49.45 40.10
C TYR A 536 -4.32 50.83 40.58
N THR A 537 -3.01 51.05 40.59
CA THR A 537 -2.40 52.35 40.84
C THR A 537 -1.07 52.46 40.09
N ILE A 538 -0.62 53.68 39.78
CA ILE A 538 0.75 53.93 39.33
C ILE A 538 1.49 54.62 40.48
N ALA A 539 2.47 53.93 41.06
CA ALA A 539 3.12 54.35 42.30
C ALA A 539 4.59 53.94 42.35
N THR A 540 5.34 54.51 43.30
CA THR A 540 6.79 54.27 43.44
C THR A 540 7.16 52.97 44.13
N SER A 541 6.20 52.37 44.82
CA SER A 541 6.36 51.10 45.49
C SER A 541 4.98 50.49 45.75
N PRO A 542 4.83 49.16 45.74
CA PRO A 542 3.56 48.55 46.13
C PRO A 542 3.26 48.87 47.59
N ARG A 543 2.08 49.45 47.86
CA ARG A 543 1.62 49.77 49.21
C ARG A 543 0.79 48.60 49.77
N PRO A 544 1.25 47.86 50.79
CA PRO A 544 0.41 46.88 51.47
C PRO A 544 -0.66 47.59 52.31
N GLY A 545 -1.94 47.34 52.04
CA GLY A 545 -3.06 47.96 52.76
C GLY A 545 -3.90 46.99 53.60
N ALA A 546 -3.82 47.19 54.91
CA ALA A 546 -4.58 46.61 56.03
C ALA A 546 -6.12 46.71 55.89
N VAL A 547 -7.03 45.77 56.20
CA VAL A 547 -7.08 44.40 56.78
C VAL A 547 -8.48 43.83 56.44
N GLN A 548 -8.65 42.52 56.21
CA GLN A 548 -9.17 41.58 57.23
C GLN A 548 -8.60 40.17 56.95
N ASN A 549 -7.42 39.91 57.55
CA ASN A 549 -6.75 38.62 57.84
C ASN A 549 -5.39 38.36 57.16
N ASP A 550 -4.91 39.22 56.27
CA ASP A 550 -3.63 39.03 55.56
C ASP A 550 -2.58 40.07 55.96
N TRP A 551 -1.73 39.71 56.92
CA TRP A 551 -0.54 40.49 57.29
C TRP A 551 0.61 40.10 56.34
N ASP A 552 1.26 41.08 55.70
CA ASP A 552 2.54 40.95 54.96
C ASP A 552 2.56 40.17 53.62
N SER A 553 1.50 40.28 52.81
CA SER A 553 1.42 39.51 51.56
C SER A 553 2.14 40.10 50.35
N TRP A 554 2.45 41.40 50.31
CA TRP A 554 3.13 42.06 49.19
C TRP A 554 4.55 42.51 49.58
N ASN A 555 5.52 42.29 48.69
CA ASN A 555 6.88 42.79 48.81
C ASN A 555 6.96 44.30 48.58
N THR A 556 7.89 44.96 49.28
CA THR A 556 8.28 46.33 48.98
C THR A 556 9.50 46.34 48.04
N PHE A 557 9.37 47.02 46.90
CA PHE A 557 10.45 47.25 45.93
C PHE A 557 10.22 48.57 45.18
N THR A 558 11.26 49.04 44.49
CA THR A 558 11.20 50.22 43.61
C THR A 558 10.90 49.81 42.18
N ASP A 559 10.54 50.78 41.34
CA ASP A 559 10.48 50.68 39.88
C ASP A 559 11.75 50.03 39.28
N HIS A 560 11.62 49.55 38.05
CA HIS A 560 12.70 48.92 37.31
C HIS A 560 13.67 49.95 36.72
N THR A 561 13.17 51.10 36.25
CA THR A 561 13.98 52.16 35.62
C THR A 561 15.09 52.66 36.55
N GLY A 562 14.85 52.66 37.86
CA GLY A 562 15.84 52.96 38.89
C GLY A 562 16.12 54.45 39.05
N ASN A 563 15.19 55.29 38.58
CA ASN A 563 15.25 56.74 38.73
C ASN A 563 14.71 57.15 40.12
N THR A 564 14.95 58.40 40.54
CA THR A 564 14.51 58.84 41.88
C THR A 564 12.99 59.07 41.90
N ASN A 565 12.28 58.35 42.78
CA ASN A 565 10.82 58.32 42.81
C ASN A 565 10.21 57.82 41.50
N GLY A 566 10.84 56.85 40.84
CA GLY A 566 10.27 56.17 39.69
C GLY A 566 8.99 55.45 40.03
N ARG A 567 8.05 55.48 39.10
CA ARG A 567 6.74 54.86 39.24
C ARG A 567 6.68 53.63 38.36
N MET A 568 5.76 52.74 38.70
CA MET A 568 5.42 51.55 37.92
C MET A 568 3.92 51.36 38.00
N LEU A 569 3.35 50.67 37.01
CA LEU A 569 1.95 50.26 37.07
C LEU A 569 1.82 49.04 38.00
N ILE A 570 0.97 49.14 39.01
CA ILE A 570 0.71 48.08 39.99
C ILE A 570 -0.75 47.68 39.88
N VAL A 571 -1.00 46.40 39.66
CA VAL A 571 -2.33 45.84 39.41
C VAL A 571 -2.62 44.75 40.45
N ASN A 572 -3.66 44.98 41.24
CA ASN A 572 -4.28 43.94 42.05
C ASN A 572 -5.34 43.24 41.17
N ALA A 573 -4.98 42.10 40.60
CA ALA A 573 -5.68 41.52 39.46
C ALA A 573 -6.98 40.83 39.87
N GLU A 574 -8.06 41.00 39.08
CA GLU A 574 -9.33 40.32 39.36
C GLU A 574 -9.22 38.78 39.22
N TYR A 575 -10.19 38.03 39.77
CA TYR A 575 -10.16 36.55 39.78
C TYR A 575 -10.27 35.88 38.41
N GLY A 576 -10.88 36.59 37.47
CA GLY A 576 -11.12 36.08 36.13
C GLY A 576 -9.94 36.39 35.22
N SER A 577 -9.76 35.52 34.23
CA SER A 577 -8.94 35.89 33.08
C SER A 577 -9.58 37.08 32.35
N GLY A 578 -8.80 38.10 32.02
CA GLY A 578 -9.34 39.34 31.45
C GLY A 578 -8.26 40.34 31.04
N GLU A 579 -8.61 41.22 30.13
CA GLU A 579 -7.75 42.32 29.68
C GLU A 579 -7.67 43.41 30.75
N PHE A 580 -6.47 43.78 31.16
CA PHE A 580 -6.25 44.86 32.13
C PHE A 580 -5.55 46.07 31.52
N TYR A 581 -4.66 45.90 30.53
CA TYR A 581 -3.92 47.00 29.90
C TYR A 581 -4.05 46.95 28.36
N ARG A 582 -4.27 48.11 27.75
CA ARG A 582 -4.34 48.31 26.30
C ARG A 582 -3.75 49.66 25.91
N ARG A 583 -2.78 49.66 24.99
CA ARG A 583 -2.23 50.89 24.42
C ARG A 583 -1.91 50.75 22.94
N THR A 584 -2.41 51.68 22.13
CA THR A 584 -2.03 51.83 20.72
C THR A 584 -0.81 52.75 20.62
N ILE A 585 0.21 52.28 19.92
CA ILE A 585 1.43 53.00 19.56
C ILE A 585 1.39 53.25 18.05
N SER A 586 1.71 54.46 17.61
CA SER A 586 1.69 54.89 16.21
C SER A 586 3.06 55.38 15.76
N GLY A 587 3.32 55.35 14.44
CA GLY A 587 4.56 55.80 13.84
C GLY A 587 5.48 54.67 13.35
N PHE A 588 4.97 53.44 13.29
CA PHE A 588 5.70 52.32 12.70
C PHE A 588 5.73 52.43 11.17
N ILE A 589 6.84 51.97 10.59
CA ILE A 589 7.02 51.74 9.16
C ILE A 589 6.45 50.36 8.81
N PRO A 590 5.52 50.28 7.85
CA PRO A 590 4.97 49.01 7.36
C PRO A 590 6.06 48.02 6.91
N ASN A 591 5.83 46.75 7.22
CA ASN A 591 6.62 45.58 6.82
C ASN A 591 8.07 45.56 7.30
N ARG A 592 8.43 46.37 8.31
CA ARG A 592 9.73 46.30 8.98
C ARG A 592 9.64 45.68 10.38
N PRO A 593 10.68 44.96 10.85
CA PRO A 593 10.69 44.39 12.19
C PRO A 593 10.58 45.47 13.28
N VAL A 594 9.57 45.34 14.14
CA VAL A 594 9.37 46.11 15.36
C VAL A 594 9.75 45.21 16.54
N ASN A 595 10.71 45.61 17.37
CA ASN A 595 10.96 44.90 18.62
C ASN A 595 10.28 45.63 19.77
N PHE A 596 9.84 44.88 20.76
CA PHE A 596 9.30 45.46 21.97
C PHE A 596 9.77 44.69 23.18
N LYS A 597 9.79 45.40 24.31
CA LYS A 597 10.03 44.80 25.62
C LYS A 597 9.34 45.60 26.72
N PHE A 598 9.12 44.94 27.84
CA PHE A 598 8.68 45.55 29.08
C PHE A 598 9.00 44.63 30.24
N TYR A 599 8.97 45.14 31.46
CA TYR A 599 9.28 44.37 32.65
C TYR A 599 8.01 44.07 33.44
N VAL A 600 7.94 42.87 34.00
CA VAL A 600 6.86 42.44 34.90
C VAL A 600 7.43 41.88 36.19
N ARG A 601 6.71 42.02 37.29
CA ARG A 601 7.09 41.44 38.57
C ARG A 601 5.88 40.96 39.35
N ASN A 602 5.99 39.79 39.97
CA ASN A 602 5.05 39.34 40.99
C ASN A 602 5.24 40.20 42.26
N VAL A 603 4.19 40.87 42.72
CA VAL A 603 4.28 41.73 43.91
C VAL A 603 4.17 40.95 45.21
N ILE A 604 3.73 39.68 45.17
CA ILE A 604 3.51 38.85 46.35
C ILE A 604 4.82 38.48 47.06
N SER A 605 4.79 38.51 48.38
CA SER A 605 5.84 38.08 49.30
C SER A 605 6.06 36.57 49.23
N PRO A 606 7.32 36.08 49.14
CA PRO A 606 7.61 34.64 49.15
C PRO A 606 7.19 33.94 50.45
N ASP A 607 6.96 34.70 51.52
CA ASP A 607 6.53 34.17 52.83
C ASP A 607 5.02 33.85 52.87
N MET A 608 4.26 34.19 51.82
CA MET A 608 2.85 33.87 51.72
C MET A 608 2.62 32.38 51.48
N PRO A 609 1.76 31.70 52.28
CA PRO A 609 1.43 30.30 52.04
C PRO A 609 0.50 30.16 50.83
N GLU A 610 0.98 29.50 49.78
CA GLU A 610 0.19 29.09 48.59
C GLU A 610 -0.57 30.24 47.87
N PRO A 611 0.06 31.40 47.56
CA PRO A 611 -0.60 32.45 46.78
C PRO A 611 -0.81 32.01 45.33
N ALA A 612 -1.87 32.55 44.72
CA ALA A 612 -2.00 32.51 43.26
C ALA A 612 -0.84 33.29 42.64
N LYS A 613 -0.28 32.76 41.55
CA LYS A 613 0.82 33.40 40.84
C LYS A 613 0.27 34.18 39.65
N PRO A 614 0.80 35.39 39.38
CA PRO A 614 0.42 36.12 38.19
C PRO A 614 0.82 35.30 36.97
N ASN A 615 -0.05 35.27 35.98
CA ASN A 615 0.20 34.68 34.68
C ASN A 615 -0.45 35.58 33.63
N ILE A 616 0.36 36.09 32.71
CA ILE A 616 -0.07 37.11 31.75
C ILE A 616 0.07 36.54 30.35
N THR A 617 -0.96 36.74 29.55
CA THR A 617 -0.84 36.70 28.09
C THR A 617 -0.54 38.11 27.60
N TYR A 618 0.61 38.31 26.96
CA TYR A 618 0.96 39.57 26.32
C TYR A 618 0.89 39.42 24.81
N SER A 619 0.13 40.32 24.19
CA SER A 619 -0.18 40.26 22.78
C SER A 619 -0.05 41.62 22.13
N VAL A 620 0.24 41.62 20.83
CA VAL A 620 0.16 42.82 20.01
C VAL A 620 -0.91 42.59 18.95
N GLU A 621 -1.80 43.56 18.81
CA GLU A 621 -2.93 43.55 17.88
C GLU A 621 -2.71 44.58 16.76
N ASP A 622 -3.18 44.26 15.55
CA ASP A 622 -3.27 45.19 14.43
C ASP A 622 -4.42 46.20 14.60
N SER A 623 -4.54 47.14 13.65
CA SER A 623 -5.61 48.17 13.65
C SER A 623 -7.04 47.60 13.55
N SER A 624 -7.18 46.35 13.10
CA SER A 624 -8.45 45.62 13.01
C SER A 624 -8.76 44.76 14.25
N GLY A 625 -7.85 44.72 15.23
CA GLY A 625 -7.96 43.93 16.45
C GLY A 625 -7.53 42.46 16.29
N ASN A 626 -6.86 42.10 15.19
CA ASN A 626 -6.29 40.76 15.05
C ASN A 626 -4.96 40.68 15.79
N VAL A 627 -4.73 39.57 16.48
CA VAL A 627 -3.48 39.31 17.20
C VAL A 627 -2.36 38.96 16.21
N VAL A 628 -1.31 39.80 16.14
CA VAL A 628 -0.11 39.61 15.32
C VAL A 628 1.06 39.01 16.11
N PHE A 629 1.01 39.09 17.44
CA PHE A 629 1.94 38.42 18.35
C PHE A 629 1.20 38.04 19.63
N THR A 630 1.53 36.88 20.20
CA THR A 630 1.04 36.47 21.53
C THR A 630 2.03 35.54 22.21
N ALA A 631 2.19 35.70 23.52
CA ALA A 631 2.95 34.80 24.36
C ALA A 631 2.39 34.82 25.79
N ASP A 632 2.63 33.71 26.50
CA ASP A 632 2.22 33.53 27.89
C ASP A 632 3.46 33.50 28.78
N THR A 633 3.40 34.18 29.91
CA THR A 633 4.50 34.15 30.90
C THR A 633 4.56 32.82 31.63
N GLY A 634 3.44 32.10 31.72
CA GLY A 634 3.25 31.09 32.76
C GLY A 634 3.21 31.75 34.14
N ASP A 635 3.31 30.95 35.19
CA ASP A 635 3.33 31.45 36.56
C ASP A 635 4.62 32.25 36.84
N ILE A 636 4.47 33.52 37.20
CA ILE A 636 5.58 34.40 37.61
C ILE A 636 5.84 34.17 39.10
N LEU A 637 6.99 33.59 39.42
CA LEU A 637 7.35 33.28 40.81
C LEU A 637 7.66 34.56 41.61
N GLU A 638 7.32 34.54 42.90
CA GLU A 638 7.56 35.61 43.88
C GLU A 638 9.07 35.94 44.01
N THR A 639 9.93 34.95 43.74
CA THR A 639 11.40 35.09 43.80
C THR A 639 12.02 35.58 42.49
N ALA A 640 11.25 35.76 41.42
CA ALA A 640 11.80 36.08 40.09
C ALA A 640 12.37 37.50 40.00
N GLY A 641 11.91 38.43 40.84
CA GLY A 641 12.23 39.85 40.67
C GLY A 641 11.54 40.43 39.44
N TRP A 642 12.16 41.43 38.82
CA TRP A 642 11.73 41.96 37.53
C TRP A 642 12.11 41.00 36.41
N VAL A 643 11.13 40.62 35.59
CA VAL A 643 11.25 39.71 34.45
C VAL A 643 11.05 40.52 33.18
N GLU A 644 12.04 40.52 32.29
CA GLU A 644 11.90 41.12 30.96
C GLU A 644 11.03 40.22 30.08
N LEU A 645 10.00 40.79 29.49
CA LEU A 645 9.19 40.20 28.43
C LEU A 645 9.51 40.93 27.14
N SER A 646 9.74 40.19 26.06
CA SER A 646 10.07 40.77 24.76
C SER A 646 9.46 40.00 23.60
N GLY A 647 9.47 40.63 22.43
CA GLY A 647 9.04 40.04 21.17
C GLY A 647 9.50 40.87 19.97
N SER A 648 9.34 40.31 18.78
CA SER A 648 9.61 40.97 17.51
C SER A 648 8.46 40.68 16.54
N ILE A 649 8.04 41.69 15.79
CA ILE A 649 6.82 41.69 14.97
C ILE A 649 7.13 42.31 13.63
N VAL A 650 6.64 41.72 12.54
CA VAL A 650 6.59 42.38 11.22
C VAL A 650 5.12 42.60 10.89
N SER A 651 4.72 43.86 10.70
CA SER A 651 3.33 44.25 10.42
C SER A 651 3.27 45.28 9.30
N ALA A 652 2.25 45.22 8.45
CA ALA A 652 2.00 46.20 7.40
C ALA A 652 1.34 47.50 7.91
N GLU A 653 1.02 47.56 9.20
CA GLU A 653 0.32 48.69 9.82
C GLU A 653 1.30 49.74 10.36
N THR A 654 0.87 51.00 10.37
CA THR A 654 1.59 52.11 10.99
C THR A 654 1.27 52.28 12.48
N GLU A 655 0.29 51.53 12.97
CA GLU A 655 -0.16 51.52 14.36
C GLU A 655 -0.34 50.08 14.86
N LEU A 656 0.15 49.82 16.08
CA LEU A 656 0.03 48.52 16.74
C LEU A 656 -0.45 48.71 18.17
N THR A 657 -1.21 47.74 18.69
CA THR A 657 -1.78 47.84 20.05
C THR A 657 -1.20 46.76 20.97
N LEU A 658 -0.46 47.17 22.01
CA LEU A 658 -0.07 46.27 23.09
C LEU A 658 -1.29 45.98 23.96
N VAL A 659 -1.53 44.70 24.21
CA VAL A 659 -2.62 44.22 25.05
C VAL A 659 -2.12 43.17 26.04
N LEU A 660 -2.34 43.43 27.33
CA LEU A 660 -1.96 42.55 28.42
C LEU A 660 -3.21 42.00 29.11
N ARG A 661 -3.24 40.67 29.26
CA ARG A 661 -4.37 39.93 29.80
C ARG A 661 -3.93 39.08 30.98
N ASN A 662 -4.67 39.15 32.08
CA ASN A 662 -4.57 38.17 33.14
C ASN A 662 -5.08 36.82 32.59
N ASN A 663 -4.28 35.77 32.71
CA ASN A 663 -4.56 34.42 32.21
C ASN A 663 -4.73 33.39 33.34
N VAL A 664 -4.92 33.86 34.58
CA VAL A 664 -5.20 32.99 35.73
C VAL A 664 -6.62 32.41 35.61
N ASN A 665 -6.73 31.08 35.57
CA ASN A 665 -7.99 30.37 35.33
C ASN A 665 -8.63 29.88 36.65
N ASN A 666 -9.87 30.34 36.92
CA ASN A 666 -10.78 29.80 37.95
C ASN A 666 -10.14 29.57 39.34
N ASN A 667 -9.55 30.62 39.92
CA ASN A 667 -9.18 30.56 41.33
C ASN A 667 -10.44 30.70 42.21
N THR A 668 -10.74 29.69 43.02
CA THR A 668 -11.90 29.67 43.94
C THR A 668 -11.54 30.02 45.39
N GLN A 669 -10.29 30.44 45.68
CA GLN A 669 -9.86 30.98 46.98
C GLN A 669 -8.88 32.17 46.83
N LEU A 670 -9.19 33.26 47.55
CA LEU A 670 -8.57 34.59 47.49
C LEU A 670 -7.17 34.62 48.13
N THR A 671 -6.20 35.19 47.40
CA THR A 671 -4.94 35.91 47.76
C THR A 671 -3.88 35.67 46.69
N GLY A 672 -3.40 36.73 46.01
CA GLY A 672 -2.32 36.66 45.01
C GLY A 672 -2.73 36.97 43.57
N ASN A 673 -1.84 36.64 42.63
CA ASN A 673 -1.89 36.96 41.20
C ASN A 673 -1.58 38.42 40.84
N ASP A 674 -1.20 39.20 41.83
CA ASP A 674 -0.95 40.63 41.72
C ASP A 674 0.43 40.91 41.12
N LEU A 675 0.52 41.94 40.29
CA LEU A 675 1.69 42.21 39.47
C LEU A 675 2.03 43.70 39.40
N ALA A 676 3.29 43.98 39.08
CA ALA A 676 3.74 45.29 38.63
C ALA A 676 4.33 45.18 37.22
N ILE A 677 4.15 46.23 36.41
CA ILE A 677 4.71 46.38 35.07
C ILE A 677 5.45 47.70 34.96
N ASP A 678 6.56 47.68 34.22
CA ASP A 678 7.39 48.86 34.00
C ASP A 678 8.11 48.83 32.64
N ASP A 679 8.68 49.98 32.23
CA ASP A 679 9.57 50.16 31.07
C ASP A 679 9.03 49.59 29.75
N ILE A 680 7.83 50.01 29.34
CA ILE A 680 7.26 49.60 28.04
C ILE A 680 8.02 50.30 26.92
N TYR A 681 8.65 49.50 26.07
CA TYR A 681 9.53 49.95 25.00
C TYR A 681 9.17 49.29 23.67
N PHE A 682 9.12 50.08 22.60
CA PHE A 682 9.05 49.61 21.21
C PHE A 682 10.14 50.31 20.39
N ASP A 683 10.88 49.57 19.59
CA ASP A 683 11.82 50.10 18.61
C ASP A 683 11.56 49.58 17.19
N GLN A 684 11.96 50.37 16.21
CA GLN A 684 12.02 49.98 14.82
C GLN A 684 13.13 50.76 14.09
N PRO A 685 13.97 50.09 13.28
CA PRO A 685 14.89 50.78 12.37
C PRO A 685 14.10 51.64 11.40
N LYS A 686 14.36 52.95 11.42
CA LYS A 686 13.71 53.94 10.56
C LYS A 686 14.79 54.67 9.77
N ASP A 687 14.51 54.93 8.50
CA ASP A 687 15.36 55.77 7.67
C ASP A 687 15.07 57.23 8.04
N CYS A 688 16.12 58.05 8.12
CA CYS A 688 15.92 59.49 8.33
C CYS A 688 15.29 60.10 7.07
N ASP A 689 14.50 61.15 7.28
CA ASP A 689 13.81 61.96 6.26
C ASP A 689 13.69 63.33 6.93
N THR A 690 14.77 64.11 6.81
CA THR A 690 15.05 65.29 7.65
C THR A 690 14.09 66.43 7.35
N ASP A 691 13.65 66.57 6.11
CA ASP A 691 12.71 67.58 5.65
C ASP A 691 11.24 67.11 5.54
N GLY A 692 11.00 65.80 5.61
CA GLY A 692 9.68 65.18 5.57
C GLY A 692 9.06 65.14 4.16
N ASP A 693 9.87 65.17 3.11
CA ASP A 693 9.40 65.18 1.73
C ASP A 693 9.06 63.76 1.19
N GLY A 694 9.49 62.73 1.93
CA GLY A 694 9.24 61.32 1.65
C GLY A 694 10.38 60.60 0.94
N ILE A 695 11.51 61.25 0.69
CA ILE A 695 12.78 60.66 0.29
C ILE A 695 13.65 60.49 1.53
N PRO A 696 14.17 59.28 1.81
CA PRO A 696 15.10 59.11 2.92
C PRO A 696 16.42 59.83 2.70
N ASP A 697 17.06 60.35 3.76
CA ASP A 697 18.30 61.14 3.69
C ASP A 697 19.39 60.45 2.86
N HIS A 698 19.70 59.16 3.12
CA HIS A 698 20.65 58.35 2.31
C HIS A 698 20.28 58.13 0.82
N LEU A 699 19.16 58.69 0.36
CA LEU A 699 18.68 58.65 -1.02
C LEU A 699 18.35 60.06 -1.55
N ASP A 700 18.54 61.09 -0.72
CA ASP A 700 18.21 62.48 -0.99
C ASP A 700 19.49 63.31 -1.09
N LEU A 701 19.64 64.04 -2.19
CA LEU A 701 20.86 64.81 -2.44
C LEU A 701 20.86 66.19 -1.75
N ASP A 702 19.76 66.56 -1.08
CA ASP A 702 19.57 67.77 -0.27
C ASP A 702 18.62 67.45 0.90
N SER A 703 19.08 66.63 1.86
CA SER A 703 18.27 66.01 2.93
C SER A 703 17.46 66.99 3.78
N ASP A 704 17.89 68.24 3.90
CA ASP A 704 17.19 69.28 4.67
C ASP A 704 16.44 70.32 3.81
N ASN A 705 16.51 70.15 2.48
CA ASN A 705 15.84 70.93 1.46
C ASN A 705 16.14 72.43 1.51
N ASP A 706 17.34 72.83 1.95
CA ASP A 706 17.72 74.24 2.05
C ASP A 706 18.28 74.82 0.74
N GLY A 707 18.56 73.97 -0.24
CA GLY A 707 19.03 74.33 -1.58
C GLY A 707 20.55 74.24 -1.77
N CYS A 708 21.29 73.78 -0.77
CA CYS A 708 22.64 73.27 -0.92
C CYS A 708 22.61 71.75 -1.18
N LEU A 709 23.75 71.13 -1.53
CA LEU A 709 23.79 69.68 -1.78
C LEU A 709 24.51 69.01 -0.62
N ASP A 710 24.02 67.86 -0.19
CA ASP A 710 24.59 67.10 0.93
C ASP A 710 26.07 66.78 0.71
N ALA A 711 26.41 66.44 -0.54
CA ALA A 711 27.79 66.24 -0.97
C ALA A 711 28.72 67.42 -0.67
N ILE A 712 28.22 68.66 -0.72
CA ILE A 712 28.97 69.90 -0.46
C ILE A 712 28.93 70.27 1.02
N GLU A 713 27.82 69.98 1.70
CA GLU A 713 27.60 70.29 3.12
C GLU A 713 28.24 69.32 4.08
N GLY A 714 28.53 68.12 3.58
CA GLY A 714 29.27 67.12 4.29
C GLY A 714 30.69 67.60 4.68
N GLY A 715 31.31 66.85 5.58
CA GLY A 715 32.60 67.17 6.18
C GLY A 715 33.80 67.09 5.23
N GLY A 716 33.59 66.74 3.95
CA GLY A 716 34.63 66.51 2.95
C GLY A 716 35.21 67.79 2.34
N ASN A 717 34.54 68.95 2.51
CA ASN A 717 34.89 70.22 1.86
C ASN A 717 34.87 70.11 0.32
N PHE A 718 33.88 69.41 -0.23
CA PHE A 718 33.66 69.38 -1.67
C PHE A 718 33.12 70.72 -2.18
N THR A 719 33.11 70.88 -3.50
CA THR A 719 32.69 72.12 -4.18
C THR A 719 31.93 71.77 -5.44
N TYR A 720 31.29 72.75 -6.08
CA TYR A 720 30.55 72.52 -7.33
C TYR A 720 31.41 72.00 -8.50
N ASN A 721 32.74 71.99 -8.37
CA ASN A 721 33.65 71.35 -9.33
C ASN A 721 33.82 69.83 -9.14
N HIS A 722 33.42 69.30 -7.98
CA HIS A 722 33.50 67.86 -7.67
C HIS A 722 32.22 67.12 -8.03
N VAL A 723 31.07 67.77 -7.91
CA VAL A 723 29.77 67.16 -8.21
C VAL A 723 29.45 67.13 -9.70
N VAL A 724 28.73 66.09 -10.11
CA VAL A 724 28.23 65.87 -11.48
C VAL A 724 26.74 65.56 -11.43
N ASN A 725 26.06 65.55 -12.58
CA ASN A 725 24.65 65.13 -12.60
C ASN A 725 24.52 63.71 -12.08
N ALA A 726 23.64 63.51 -11.10
CA ALA A 726 23.43 62.22 -10.48
C ALA A 726 22.86 61.20 -11.49
N GLY A 727 23.24 59.95 -11.31
CA GLY A 727 22.72 58.81 -12.06
C GLY A 727 21.44 58.25 -11.43
N GLY A 728 21.07 57.03 -11.84
CA GLY A 728 20.02 56.26 -11.16
C GLY A 728 18.66 56.95 -11.03
N THR A 729 18.09 56.84 -9.83
CA THR A 729 16.79 57.35 -9.40
C THR A 729 16.85 58.41 -8.30
N VAL A 730 18.03 58.67 -7.74
CA VAL A 730 18.25 59.68 -6.68
C VAL A 730 17.89 61.10 -7.14
N THR A 731 17.46 61.94 -6.20
CA THR A 731 17.02 63.31 -6.45
C THR A 731 17.04 64.13 -5.16
N VAL A 732 17.19 65.44 -5.30
CA VAL A 732 17.05 66.46 -4.23
C VAL A 732 15.62 66.63 -3.70
N GLY A 733 14.73 65.67 -3.92
CA GLY A 733 13.37 65.81 -3.41
C GLY A 733 12.46 66.93 -3.97
N THR A 734 11.30 67.06 -3.34
CA THR A 734 10.26 68.08 -3.57
C THR A 734 10.35 69.16 -2.51
N GLY A 735 11.09 70.23 -2.80
CA GLY A 735 11.23 71.36 -1.88
C GLY A 735 12.56 72.06 -2.10
N SER A 736 13.58 71.28 -2.44
CA SER A 736 14.91 71.75 -2.79
C SER A 736 14.90 72.68 -3.99
N THR A 737 15.84 73.63 -3.95
CA THR A 737 16.21 74.44 -5.12
C THR A 737 17.58 74.05 -5.71
N ALA A 738 18.24 73.04 -5.14
CA ALA A 738 19.50 72.50 -5.61
C ALA A 738 19.36 71.78 -6.96
N GLU A 739 20.48 71.58 -7.64
CA GLU A 739 20.53 70.80 -8.87
C GLU A 739 20.74 69.33 -8.54
N ASN A 740 20.01 68.42 -9.19
CA ASN A 740 20.14 66.97 -8.96
C ASN A 740 21.55 66.44 -9.34
N LYS A 741 22.48 66.46 -8.37
CA LYS A 741 23.92 66.22 -8.53
C LYS A 741 24.55 65.58 -7.29
N ASN A 742 25.48 64.67 -7.50
CA ASN A 742 26.24 63.95 -6.47
C ASN A 742 27.74 63.86 -6.86
N LEU A 743 28.56 63.08 -6.15
CA LEU A 743 30.00 62.94 -6.45
C LEU A 743 30.30 62.02 -7.65
N GLY A 744 29.27 61.37 -8.19
CA GLY A 744 29.29 60.59 -9.43
C GLY A 744 29.73 59.14 -9.27
N ASN A 745 29.39 58.34 -10.28
CA ASN A 745 29.39 56.88 -10.27
C ASN A 745 30.78 56.20 -10.37
N THR A 746 31.87 56.87 -9.98
CA THR A 746 33.21 56.25 -9.92
C THR A 746 33.53 55.91 -8.48
N VAL A 747 33.18 54.68 -8.12
CA VAL A 747 33.14 54.20 -6.74
C VAL A 747 34.13 53.11 -6.43
N ASP A 748 34.33 52.82 -5.14
CA ASP A 748 35.12 51.68 -4.71
C ASP A 748 34.31 50.36 -4.72
N ALA A 749 34.81 49.31 -4.07
CA ALA A 749 34.15 48.00 -4.10
C ALA A 749 32.91 47.92 -3.21
N ASN A 750 32.69 48.92 -2.35
CA ASN A 750 31.53 49.04 -1.46
C ASN A 750 30.66 50.25 -1.85
N GLY A 751 30.70 50.70 -3.11
CA GLY A 751 29.81 51.76 -3.61
C GLY A 751 30.14 53.19 -3.17
N VAL A 752 31.10 53.41 -2.26
CA VAL A 752 31.48 54.78 -1.87
C VAL A 752 32.22 55.54 -3.00
N PRO A 753 31.89 56.82 -3.28
CA PRO A 753 32.62 57.67 -4.23
C PRO A 753 34.12 57.67 -3.96
N THR A 754 34.92 57.32 -4.97
CA THR A 754 36.39 57.29 -4.81
C THR A 754 37.00 58.65 -4.47
N VAL A 755 36.28 59.74 -4.78
CA VAL A 755 36.67 61.12 -4.42
C VAL A 755 36.42 61.44 -2.94
N ALA A 756 35.42 60.82 -2.31
CA ALA A 756 35.21 60.83 -0.85
C ALA A 756 36.19 59.88 -0.14
N GLY A 757 36.57 58.80 -0.81
CA GLY A 757 37.43 57.76 -0.28
C GLY A 757 36.65 56.80 0.63
N ALA A 758 37.21 55.62 0.90
CA ALA A 758 36.51 54.49 1.52
C ALA A 758 35.90 54.70 2.92
N ALA A 759 36.08 55.88 3.53
CA ALA A 759 35.47 56.23 4.81
C ALA A 759 34.30 57.22 4.66
N GLY A 760 34.00 57.66 3.44
CA GLY A 760 33.07 58.75 3.16
C GLY A 760 33.49 60.07 3.80
N GLN A 761 32.51 60.96 3.93
CA GLN A 761 32.56 62.19 4.70
C GLN A 761 31.61 62.11 5.91
N GLY A 762 31.74 63.08 6.83
CA GLY A 762 30.78 63.23 7.93
C GLY A 762 29.58 64.06 7.49
N VAL A 763 28.47 64.00 8.24
CA VAL A 763 27.21 64.71 7.92
C VAL A 763 27.33 66.24 7.79
N GLY A 764 28.28 66.89 8.48
CA GLY A 764 28.47 68.34 8.33
C GLY A 764 27.21 69.14 8.67
N THR A 765 26.72 69.94 7.72
CA THR A 765 25.45 70.70 7.83
C THR A 765 24.30 70.15 6.98
N SER A 766 24.47 69.03 6.26
CA SER A 766 23.49 68.49 5.29
C SER A 766 22.12 68.12 5.86
N GLN A 767 21.96 68.17 7.19
CA GLN A 767 20.74 67.81 7.90
C GLN A 767 20.24 68.94 8.81
N ASP A 768 20.66 70.19 8.57
CA ASP A 768 20.28 71.38 9.33
C ASP A 768 19.91 72.55 8.41
N ALA A 769 18.64 72.60 8.01
CA ALA A 769 18.07 73.60 7.09
C ALA A 769 18.23 75.08 7.52
N ALA A 770 18.81 75.34 8.70
CA ALA A 770 19.16 76.68 9.15
C ALA A 770 20.61 77.07 8.82
N GLN A 771 21.45 76.17 8.29
CA GLN A 771 22.87 76.36 8.07
C GLN A 771 23.32 75.76 6.74
N GLN A 772 23.76 76.62 5.81
CA GLN A 772 24.42 76.21 4.57
C GLN A 772 25.94 76.22 4.69
N ALA A 773 26.61 75.34 3.94
CA ALA A 773 28.04 75.47 3.67
C ALA A 773 28.40 76.79 2.95
N ASP A 774 29.54 77.39 3.31
CA ASP A 774 30.06 78.63 2.69
C ASP A 774 30.15 78.55 1.15
N GLU A 775 30.37 77.35 0.61
CA GLU A 775 30.46 77.10 -0.83
C GLU A 775 29.12 77.28 -1.56
N CYS A 776 27.99 77.11 -0.87
CA CYS A 776 26.66 77.27 -1.44
C CYS A 776 26.18 78.73 -1.48
N ASP A 777 26.86 79.63 -0.76
CA ASP A 777 26.58 81.06 -0.82
C ASP A 777 27.33 81.73 -2.00
N PRO A 778 26.65 82.13 -3.08
CA PRO A 778 27.29 82.83 -4.20
C PRO A 778 27.75 84.25 -3.85
N CYS A 779 27.36 84.79 -2.69
CA CYS A 779 27.87 86.05 -2.15
C CYS A 779 29.21 85.87 -1.42
N ASN A 780 29.55 84.64 -1.03
CA ASN A 780 30.77 84.34 -0.31
C ASN A 780 31.95 84.32 -1.27
N ALA A 781 32.93 85.20 -1.07
CA ALA A 781 34.13 85.29 -1.93
C ALA A 781 34.99 84.01 -1.94
N GLY A 782 34.76 83.07 -1.02
CA GLY A 782 35.39 81.76 -1.00
C GLY A 782 34.71 80.70 -1.88
N SER A 783 33.46 80.93 -2.29
CA SER A 783 32.66 79.98 -3.07
C SER A 783 33.13 79.91 -4.54
N THR A 784 33.05 78.73 -5.16
CA THR A 784 33.27 78.60 -6.61
C THR A 784 32.14 79.17 -7.46
N LEU A 785 30.98 79.48 -6.84
CA LEU A 785 29.87 80.20 -7.48
C LEU A 785 30.07 81.72 -7.49
N PHE A 786 31.02 82.25 -6.72
CA PHE A 786 31.25 83.68 -6.60
C PHE A 786 31.75 84.28 -7.93
N THR A 787 30.98 85.23 -8.45
CA THR A 787 31.40 86.09 -9.56
C THR A 787 31.26 87.54 -9.12
N ASP A 788 32.28 88.35 -9.36
CA ASP A 788 32.28 89.79 -9.10
C ASP A 788 32.80 90.48 -10.37
N VAL A 789 31.86 90.90 -11.23
CA VAL A 789 32.17 91.45 -12.55
C VAL A 789 32.66 92.89 -12.47
N ASP A 790 32.23 93.65 -11.46
CA ASP A 790 32.56 95.08 -11.33
C ASP A 790 33.73 95.37 -10.35
N GLY A 791 34.13 94.36 -9.58
CA GLY A 791 35.33 94.33 -8.75
C GLY A 791 35.17 95.03 -7.41
N ASP A 792 33.94 95.21 -6.90
CA ASP A 792 33.66 95.93 -5.66
C ASP A 792 33.76 95.07 -4.39
N GLY A 793 33.90 93.74 -4.56
CA GLY A 793 34.01 92.77 -3.49
C GLY A 793 32.67 92.18 -3.02
N VAL A 794 31.56 92.51 -3.68
CA VAL A 794 30.24 91.89 -3.50
C VAL A 794 29.97 90.99 -4.71
N GLY A 795 29.42 89.79 -4.47
CA GLY A 795 29.10 88.87 -5.56
C GLY A 795 27.93 89.38 -6.41
N ASP A 796 27.97 89.18 -7.73
CA ASP A 796 26.97 89.66 -8.70
C ASP A 796 25.54 89.21 -8.38
N LYS A 797 25.36 88.06 -7.70
CA LYS A 797 24.03 87.57 -7.29
C LYS A 797 23.44 88.35 -6.11
N CYS A 798 24.25 89.19 -5.45
CA CYS A 798 23.98 89.77 -4.14
C CYS A 798 24.13 91.31 -4.13
N ASP A 799 24.62 91.87 -5.23
CA ASP A 799 24.66 93.30 -5.53
C ASP A 799 23.28 93.85 -5.95
#